data_AF-A0A7X7MLS9-F1
#
_entry.id   AF-A0A7X7MLS9-F1
#
_cell.length_a   1.000
_cell.length_b   1.000
_cell.length_c   1.000
_cell.angle_alpha   90.00
_cell.angle_beta   90.00
_cell.angle_gamma   90.00
#
_symmetry.space_group_name_H-M   'P 1'
#
loop_
_entity.id
_entity.type
_entity.pdbx_description
1 polymer ?
#
loop_
_entity_poly.entity_id
_entity_poly.type
_entity_poly.pdbx_seq_one_letter_code
_entity_poly.pdbx_strand_id
1 'polypeptide(L)'
;MGKGCHVFFAVAAVTASSVVFASETWYWKSVTTCVADGTGSYGYSLTSTNNWVNAVSGTNGLPVSGDIVIIDTTKYSPAQNFGYNFGTGTAFGGLIYDTAPSGNSSDQGTFTLQAGGTGIVANAALTGETHKFNGNVAFTGSGDAVVDLRVAGTLFVQKAFYGNANITLVKKGVGTLQHSDGYAPLNTAKTAYTEARDDTTRYYPNRKFVFGGVKLQGGVLDLRQYYWIWNCDFQFDGDGAGLSVNKLVANLGTNSLELSGCKFRETENVTGTSHYVTANDPTCFIHFMGTMDDTSFSGLFKGSAGICWDPANTATFTFRKSISPTTGILAVSNGTVRVTEDAGFTALSSVTVSGANSRFKVEADALRSIPAPFFLNGGGKIGVADGIVIFVASLAVDGTPVAAGLYNGQAGLNGTTVAWIDGAGYVVVTGLTEGTRTDATWTGTGSVQTPANWNGASELPALNGATSYVTVAESAADDSVMHLDRIVWFKGMDVKPVGFQTTADAGCELWLGSLGLATPAAQTFSLNAPTRLTAAQDWAIGAGGRLVVGASVSTLPAGELRILGAGGGTLELNAGASDWMAPIAVSNLNVQFNASHALGPQTAPFATIYHNAVSGSPAYADGVTVDRNLLFVDTSRVIQGTTRITVPENANIVFNGVVTTTNTSNLALSSGAGSTVTFNDLFMSRDGGSVSGSGTMIFNGPYHCRDRFNMSGGTMELHATLNRFNGNMGIWNNGTIKTMVPYAVEAGNATRRFTTEGVPNNSVDGSQRTWLNPYGSAVLDLCGNDQSVDQ
;
A
#
# COMPACT_ATOMS: atom_id res chain seq x y z
N MET A 1 66.95 -32.86 -49.31
CA MET A 1 66.53 -33.40 -47.99
C MET A 1 65.99 -32.23 -47.19
N GLY A 2 64.74 -32.14 -46.70
CA GLY A 2 63.50 -32.92 -46.86
C GLY A 2 62.33 -31.99 -47.25
N LYS A 3 61.28 -32.49 -47.91
CA LYS A 3 59.96 -32.88 -47.34
C LYS A 3 59.34 -31.78 -46.45
N GLY A 4 58.16 -31.20 -46.67
CA GLY A 4 57.03 -31.48 -47.57
C GLY A 4 55.70 -31.23 -46.85
N CYS A 5 54.78 -30.52 -47.53
CA CYS A 5 53.31 -30.47 -47.39
C CYS A 5 52.58 -29.76 -46.22
N HIS A 6 51.85 -28.69 -46.62
CA HIS A 6 50.44 -28.30 -46.38
C HIS A 6 49.69 -28.71 -45.09
N VAL A 7 48.89 -27.78 -44.53
CA VAL A 7 47.44 -27.96 -44.21
C VAL A 7 46.78 -26.64 -43.72
N PHE A 8 45.68 -26.30 -44.42
CA PHE A 8 44.39 -25.65 -44.06
C PHE A 8 44.22 -24.45 -43.11
N PHE A 9 43.45 -23.48 -43.60
CA PHE A 9 42.59 -22.57 -42.82
C PHE A 9 41.47 -23.36 -42.15
N ALA A 10 41.27 -23.15 -40.84
CA ALA A 10 40.03 -23.43 -40.13
C ALA A 10 39.76 -22.34 -39.10
N VAL A 11 38.56 -21.80 -39.17
CA VAL A 11 37.91 -20.89 -38.21
C VAL A 11 37.79 -21.60 -36.87
N ALA A 12 38.29 -20.98 -35.80
CA ALA A 12 37.89 -21.30 -34.43
C ALA A 12 37.53 -19.99 -33.73
N ALA A 13 36.22 -19.81 -33.55
CA ALA A 13 35.67 -18.89 -32.57
C ALA A 13 36.25 -19.26 -31.19
N VAL A 14 37.08 -18.40 -30.64
CA VAL A 14 37.39 -18.44 -29.21
C VAL A 14 36.39 -17.49 -28.55
N THR A 15 35.33 -18.12 -28.02
CA THR A 15 34.48 -17.61 -26.96
C THR A 15 35.24 -16.68 -26.03
N ALA A 16 34.66 -15.50 -25.78
CA ALA A 16 35.08 -14.57 -24.73
C ALA A 16 35.07 -15.29 -23.37
N SER A 17 36.20 -15.91 -23.01
CA SER A 17 36.49 -16.24 -21.62
C SER A 17 37.02 -14.99 -20.95
N SER A 18 36.38 -14.58 -19.86
CA SER A 18 36.84 -13.62 -18.88
C SER A 18 38.38 -13.55 -18.79
N VAL A 19 38.98 -12.55 -19.43
CA VAL A 19 40.37 -12.19 -19.15
C VAL A 19 40.34 -11.46 -17.81
N VAL A 20 40.42 -12.24 -16.73
CA VAL A 20 40.86 -11.74 -15.43
C VAL A 20 42.34 -11.43 -15.64
N PHE A 21 42.66 -10.19 -16.01
CA PHE A 21 43.99 -9.67 -15.71
C PHE A 21 44.19 -9.89 -14.21
N ALA A 22 45.35 -10.41 -13.79
CA ALA A 22 45.68 -10.48 -12.38
C ALA A 22 45.71 -9.05 -11.85
N SER A 23 44.57 -8.58 -11.36
CA SER A 23 44.41 -7.25 -10.78
C SER A 23 45.10 -7.28 -9.44
N GLU A 24 46.10 -6.44 -9.25
CA GLU A 24 46.65 -6.22 -7.92
C GLU A 24 45.71 -5.29 -7.15
N THR A 25 45.73 -5.42 -5.82
CA THR A 25 44.95 -4.57 -4.92
C THR A 25 45.87 -3.54 -4.30
N TRP A 26 45.45 -2.29 -4.26
CA TRP A 26 46.26 -1.17 -3.78
C TRP A 26 45.51 -0.34 -2.75
N TYR A 27 46.15 -0.04 -1.63
CA TYR A 27 45.63 0.92 -0.65
C TYR A 27 46.09 2.34 -1.00
N TRP A 28 45.15 3.28 -0.92
CA TRP A 28 45.48 4.71 -0.92
C TRP A 28 46.02 5.14 0.45
N LYS A 29 47.28 5.57 0.49
CA LYS A 29 48.00 5.88 1.74
C LYS A 29 48.09 7.38 2.04
N SER A 30 47.96 8.25 1.04
CA SER A 30 48.13 9.70 1.16
C SER A 30 49.30 10.12 2.08
N VAL A 31 50.52 10.16 1.56
CA VAL A 31 51.66 10.65 2.34
C VAL A 31 51.75 12.17 2.19
N THR A 32 51.52 12.95 3.25
CA THR A 32 51.82 14.39 3.24
C THR A 32 53.14 14.67 3.96
N THR A 33 54.18 14.99 3.19
CA THR A 33 55.19 16.01 3.55
C THR A 33 55.79 16.56 2.25
N CYS A 34 55.33 17.72 1.78
CA CYS A 34 56.12 18.56 0.88
C CYS A 34 56.53 19.82 1.64
N VAL A 35 57.84 20.04 1.68
CA VAL A 35 58.49 21.28 2.09
C VAL A 35 58.07 22.37 1.09
N ALA A 36 57.78 23.56 1.59
CA ALA A 36 57.43 24.72 0.77
C ALA A 36 58.63 25.17 -0.09
N ASP A 37 58.73 24.68 -1.32
CA ASP A 37 59.61 25.20 -2.36
C ASP A 37 58.82 26.02 -3.39
N GLY A 38 58.14 27.06 -2.91
CA GLY A 38 57.82 28.28 -3.68
C GLY A 38 56.94 28.18 -4.94
N THR A 39 56.58 26.99 -5.43
CA THR A 39 55.72 26.80 -6.62
C THR A 39 54.55 25.89 -6.26
N GLY A 40 53.42 26.50 -5.87
CA GLY A 40 52.26 25.86 -5.22
C GLY A 40 51.62 24.68 -5.97
N SER A 41 52.23 23.51 -5.87
CA SER A 41 51.71 22.24 -6.38
C SER A 41 51.26 21.39 -5.20
N TYR A 42 49.94 21.20 -5.04
CA TYR A 42 49.37 20.36 -3.98
C TYR A 42 49.72 18.88 -4.22
N GLY A 43 50.42 18.24 -3.26
CA GLY A 43 51.00 16.89 -3.34
C GLY A 43 50.03 15.69 -3.29
N TYR A 44 48.75 15.86 -3.65
CA TYR A 44 47.73 14.81 -3.56
C TYR A 44 47.58 13.95 -4.82
N SER A 45 48.56 13.95 -5.74
CA SER A 45 48.41 13.31 -7.05
C SER A 45 48.34 11.77 -6.97
N LEU A 46 47.40 11.19 -7.72
CA LEU A 46 47.29 9.74 -7.96
C LEU A 46 48.44 9.19 -8.82
N THR A 47 49.23 10.07 -9.44
CA THR A 47 50.43 9.69 -10.20
C THR A 47 51.69 9.55 -9.34
N SER A 48 51.60 9.78 -8.02
CA SER A 48 52.74 9.65 -7.10
C SER A 48 52.81 8.23 -6.54
N THR A 49 53.93 7.54 -6.77
CA THR A 49 54.19 6.18 -6.26
C THR A 49 54.12 6.09 -4.74
N ASN A 50 54.40 7.19 -4.03
CA ASN A 50 54.40 7.23 -2.57
C ASN A 50 52.99 7.22 -1.97
N ASN A 51 51.97 7.50 -2.77
CA ASN A 51 50.59 7.57 -2.30
C ASN A 51 49.85 6.22 -2.36
N TRP A 52 50.50 5.17 -2.89
CA TRP A 52 49.91 3.85 -3.05
C TRP A 52 50.77 2.77 -2.40
N VAL A 53 50.12 1.79 -1.79
CA VAL A 53 50.78 0.60 -1.24
C VAL A 53 50.08 -0.63 -1.79
N ASN A 54 50.83 -1.54 -2.41
CA ASN A 54 50.28 -2.82 -2.86
C ASN A 54 49.85 -3.64 -1.62
N ALA A 55 48.61 -4.12 -1.63
CA ALA A 55 47.97 -4.77 -0.50
C ALA A 55 48.59 -6.14 -0.15
N VAL A 56 49.28 -6.77 -1.10
CA VAL A 56 49.92 -8.07 -0.94
C VAL A 56 51.39 -7.91 -0.56
N SER A 57 52.16 -7.14 -1.34
CA SER A 57 53.61 -7.00 -1.12
C SER A 57 53.97 -5.95 -0.07
N GLY A 58 53.06 -5.03 0.27
CA GLY A 58 53.32 -3.90 1.16
C GLY A 58 54.27 -2.85 0.58
N THR A 59 54.64 -2.95 -0.70
CA THR A 59 55.58 -2.03 -1.36
C THR A 59 54.86 -0.85 -2.00
N ASN A 60 55.52 0.31 -2.02
CA ASN A 60 55.03 1.49 -2.76
C ASN A 60 55.12 1.25 -4.28
N GLY A 61 54.17 1.81 -5.04
CA GLY A 61 54.09 1.62 -6.49
C GLY A 61 52.98 2.46 -7.12
N LEU A 62 52.62 2.20 -8.38
CA LEU A 62 51.46 2.83 -9.02
C LEU A 62 50.49 1.74 -9.48
N PRO A 63 49.19 1.86 -9.16
CA PRO A 63 48.19 0.97 -9.72
C PRO A 63 48.07 1.18 -11.24
N VAL A 64 47.89 0.09 -11.97
CA VAL A 64 47.72 0.08 -13.44
C VAL A 64 46.27 -0.22 -13.82
N SER A 65 45.99 -0.22 -15.13
CA SER A 65 44.62 -0.51 -15.61
C SER A 65 44.22 -1.93 -15.21
N GLY A 66 43.00 -2.10 -14.71
CA GLY A 66 42.48 -3.37 -14.19
C GLY A 66 42.71 -3.57 -12.69
N ASP A 67 43.61 -2.82 -12.04
CA ASP A 67 43.85 -2.95 -10.60
C ASP A 67 42.68 -2.43 -9.75
N ILE A 68 42.59 -2.94 -8.51
CA ILE A 68 41.57 -2.54 -7.54
C ILE A 68 42.18 -1.57 -6.52
N VAL A 69 41.49 -0.45 -6.29
CA VAL A 69 41.90 0.56 -5.31
C VAL A 69 41.02 0.48 -4.07
N ILE A 70 41.62 0.48 -2.89
CA ILE A 70 40.95 0.48 -1.59
C ILE A 70 41.25 1.77 -0.82
N ILE A 71 40.20 2.38 -0.28
CA ILE A 71 40.26 3.47 0.69
C ILE A 71 39.93 2.88 2.08
N ASP A 72 40.93 2.85 2.95
CA ASP A 72 40.85 2.35 4.32
C ASP A 72 41.59 3.30 5.28
N THR A 73 40.81 4.11 5.98
CA THR A 73 41.27 5.09 6.97
C THR A 73 41.77 4.49 8.28
N THR A 74 41.55 3.19 8.53
CA THR A 74 42.13 2.52 9.71
C THR A 74 43.58 2.12 9.47
N LYS A 75 43.96 1.85 8.21
CA LYS A 75 45.33 1.47 7.83
C LYS A 75 46.20 2.67 7.51
N TYR A 76 45.64 3.68 6.85
CA TYR A 76 46.38 4.86 6.45
C TYR A 76 45.58 6.14 6.74
N SER A 77 46.26 7.15 7.31
CA SER A 77 45.62 8.42 7.64
C SER A 77 45.12 9.10 6.35
N PRO A 78 43.83 9.48 6.25
CA PRO A 78 43.32 10.09 5.04
C PRO A 78 43.98 11.45 4.77
N ALA A 79 44.37 11.70 3.51
CA ALA A 79 44.41 13.08 3.02
C ALA A 79 43.02 13.67 3.12
N GLN A 80 42.96 14.97 3.38
CA GLN A 80 41.70 15.71 3.33
C GLN A 80 41.06 15.72 1.92
N ASN A 81 41.80 15.41 0.84
CA ASN A 81 41.32 15.47 -0.55
C ASN A 81 41.83 14.29 -1.42
N PHE A 82 41.00 13.80 -2.36
CA PHE A 82 41.41 12.88 -3.43
C PHE A 82 41.91 13.72 -4.62
N GLY A 83 43.14 13.51 -5.10
CA GLY A 83 43.98 14.48 -5.87
C GLY A 83 43.46 15.32 -7.04
N TYR A 84 44.31 16.28 -7.46
CA TYR A 84 44.05 17.37 -8.43
C TYR A 84 44.15 17.02 -9.92
N ASN A 85 44.59 15.82 -10.34
CA ASN A 85 44.73 15.48 -11.77
C ASN A 85 44.52 13.99 -12.03
N PHE A 86 43.38 13.62 -12.60
CA PHE A 86 43.20 12.32 -13.24
C PHE A 86 43.77 12.40 -14.66
N GLY A 87 44.96 11.82 -14.87
CA GLY A 87 45.46 11.55 -16.21
C GLY A 87 44.54 10.54 -16.90
N THR A 88 44.17 10.82 -18.15
CA THR A 88 43.14 10.12 -18.95
C THR A 88 43.50 8.68 -19.38
N GLY A 89 44.42 8.00 -18.67
CA GLY A 89 45.05 6.75 -19.15
C GLY A 89 44.74 5.47 -18.38
N THR A 90 44.35 5.54 -17.11
CA THR A 90 44.20 4.34 -16.25
C THR A 90 42.72 4.07 -15.96
N ALA A 91 42.21 2.91 -16.39
CA ALA A 91 40.89 2.42 -16.03
C ALA A 91 41.01 1.37 -14.93
N PHE A 92 40.67 1.72 -13.69
CA PHE A 92 40.76 0.79 -12.56
C PHE A 92 39.70 -0.32 -12.66
N GLY A 93 40.03 -1.52 -12.19
CA GLY A 93 39.09 -2.64 -12.08
C GLY A 93 38.06 -2.45 -10.97
N GLY A 94 38.38 -1.63 -9.95
CA GLY A 94 37.42 -1.30 -8.89
C GLY A 94 37.90 -0.23 -7.90
N LEU A 95 36.94 0.32 -7.16
CA LEU A 95 37.13 1.23 -6.04
C LEU A 95 36.34 0.74 -4.83
N ILE A 96 37.02 0.43 -3.73
CA ILE A 96 36.41 -0.10 -2.51
C ILE A 96 36.62 0.88 -1.35
N TYR A 97 35.55 1.21 -0.63
CA TYR A 97 35.59 1.94 0.63
C TYR A 97 35.36 0.96 1.79
N ASP A 98 36.42 0.61 2.53
CA ASP A 98 36.32 -0.29 3.69
C ASP A 98 35.94 0.44 4.98
N THR A 99 36.28 1.73 5.07
CA THR A 99 35.95 2.58 6.22
C THR A 99 35.41 3.92 5.76
N ALA A 100 34.67 4.62 6.64
CA ALA A 100 34.15 5.94 6.35
C ALA A 100 35.33 6.93 6.24
N PRO A 101 35.53 7.61 5.09
CA PRO A 101 36.67 8.51 4.96
C PRO A 101 36.37 9.89 5.59
N SER A 102 37.38 10.50 6.23
CA SER A 102 37.26 11.83 6.84
C SER A 102 37.87 12.91 5.93
N GLY A 103 37.06 13.57 5.09
CA GLY A 103 37.49 14.67 4.21
C GLY A 103 37.16 14.48 2.73
N ASN A 104 37.04 15.61 2.02
CA ASN A 104 36.17 15.81 0.86
C ASN A 104 36.91 15.85 -0.47
N SER A 105 36.27 15.21 -1.45
CA SER A 105 36.24 15.62 -2.86
C SER A 105 37.41 15.25 -3.78
N SER A 106 37.06 14.70 -4.94
CA SER A 106 37.94 14.66 -6.11
C SER A 106 37.79 15.97 -6.87
N ASP A 107 38.86 16.66 -7.23
CA ASP A 107 38.78 17.82 -8.13
C ASP A 107 38.35 17.44 -9.56
N GLN A 108 38.13 18.45 -10.41
CA GLN A 108 37.33 18.50 -11.65
C GLN A 108 37.60 17.46 -12.80
N GLY A 109 38.43 16.43 -12.60
CA GLY A 109 38.83 15.43 -13.60
C GLY A 109 37.83 14.28 -13.85
N THR A 110 38.23 13.23 -14.58
CA THR A 110 37.40 12.04 -14.84
C THR A 110 38.00 10.80 -14.15
N PHE A 111 37.27 10.22 -13.21
CA PHE A 111 37.57 8.91 -12.61
C PHE A 111 37.12 7.80 -13.56
N THR A 112 38.03 6.95 -14.04
CA THR A 112 37.72 5.91 -15.03
C THR A 112 37.77 4.52 -14.42
N LEU A 113 36.71 3.75 -14.60
CA LEU A 113 36.58 2.35 -14.19
C LEU A 113 36.38 1.44 -15.41
N GLN A 114 36.78 0.19 -15.29
CA GLN A 114 36.52 -0.85 -16.27
C GLN A 114 35.16 -1.52 -15.96
N ALA A 115 34.27 -1.55 -16.94
CA ALA A 115 33.04 -2.35 -16.87
C ALA A 115 33.37 -3.85 -16.87
N GLY A 116 32.57 -4.64 -16.15
CA GLY A 116 32.84 -6.06 -15.87
C GLY A 116 33.85 -6.30 -14.73
N GLY A 117 34.44 -5.25 -14.17
CA GLY A 117 35.24 -5.30 -12.95
C GLY A 117 34.40 -5.25 -11.66
N THR A 118 35.07 -5.08 -10.52
CA THR A 118 34.42 -4.95 -9.20
C THR A 118 33.53 -3.71 -9.09
N GLY A 119 33.83 -2.64 -9.85
CA GLY A 119 33.08 -1.39 -9.82
C GLY A 119 33.33 -0.58 -8.54
N ILE A 120 32.33 0.15 -8.06
CA ILE A 120 32.39 0.93 -6.81
C ILE A 120 31.69 0.15 -5.70
N VAL A 121 32.41 -0.17 -4.62
CA VAL A 121 31.85 -0.88 -3.46
C VAL A 121 32.08 -0.05 -2.20
N ALA A 122 31.04 0.16 -1.40
CA ALA A 122 31.15 0.80 -0.10
C ALA A 122 30.70 -0.13 1.02
N ASN A 123 31.65 -0.62 1.81
CA ASN A 123 31.43 -1.43 3.02
C ASN A 123 31.16 -0.55 4.27
N ALA A 124 31.32 0.77 4.16
CA ALA A 124 31.06 1.74 5.22
C ALA A 124 30.09 2.84 4.75
N ALA A 125 29.41 3.47 5.72
CA ALA A 125 28.48 4.56 5.46
C ALA A 125 29.21 5.79 4.86
N LEU A 126 28.78 6.23 3.68
CA LEU A 126 29.23 7.47 3.06
C LEU A 126 28.26 8.60 3.46
N THR A 127 28.61 9.47 4.39
CA THR A 127 27.67 10.43 4.99
C THR A 127 27.80 11.85 4.43
N GLY A 128 26.74 12.36 3.77
CA GLY A 128 26.63 13.77 3.36
C GLY A 128 27.73 14.26 2.41
N GLU A 129 27.93 15.59 2.32
CA GLU A 129 28.92 16.26 1.45
C GLU A 129 30.38 15.79 1.62
N THR A 130 30.65 14.82 2.51
CA THR A 130 31.98 14.30 2.76
C THR A 130 32.54 13.43 1.64
N HIS A 131 31.71 12.72 0.87
CA HIS A 131 32.16 11.87 -0.25
C HIS A 131 31.52 12.22 -1.58
N LYS A 132 32.21 13.08 -2.33
CA LYS A 132 31.75 13.65 -3.59
C LYS A 132 32.81 13.55 -4.68
N PHE A 133 32.44 13.03 -5.84
CA PHE A 133 33.22 13.27 -7.05
C PHE A 133 32.82 14.65 -7.61
N ASN A 134 33.67 15.68 -7.51
CA ASN A 134 33.39 16.97 -8.18
C ASN A 134 33.56 16.88 -9.70
N GLY A 135 34.20 15.80 -10.16
CA GLY A 135 34.47 15.49 -11.55
C GLY A 135 33.44 14.57 -12.22
N ASN A 136 33.88 13.89 -13.26
CA ASN A 136 33.14 12.82 -13.93
C ASN A 136 33.51 11.45 -13.37
N VAL A 137 32.59 10.50 -13.43
CA VAL A 137 32.87 9.07 -13.27
C VAL A 137 32.47 8.37 -14.57
N ALA A 138 33.43 7.69 -15.19
CA ALA A 138 33.30 7.04 -16.48
C ALA A 138 33.55 5.53 -16.37
N PHE A 139 32.67 4.72 -16.95
CA PHE A 139 32.92 3.30 -17.17
C PHE A 139 33.31 3.06 -18.63
N THR A 140 34.35 2.27 -18.85
CA THR A 140 34.88 1.93 -20.18
C THR A 140 34.83 0.43 -20.42
N GLY A 141 34.86 0.01 -21.68
CA GLY A 141 34.70 -1.40 -22.07
C GLY A 141 33.24 -1.80 -22.26
N SER A 142 32.88 -3.02 -21.83
CA SER A 142 31.56 -3.63 -21.98
C SER A 142 31.21 -4.46 -20.74
N GLY A 143 29.92 -4.64 -20.46
CA GLY A 143 29.43 -5.41 -19.32
C GLY A 143 28.91 -4.53 -18.18
N ASP A 144 28.94 -5.05 -16.95
CA ASP A 144 28.30 -4.39 -15.81
C ASP A 144 29.18 -3.32 -15.19
N ALA A 145 28.63 -2.12 -15.00
CA ALA A 145 29.18 -1.04 -14.20
C ALA A 145 28.56 -1.11 -12.79
N VAL A 146 29.20 -1.83 -11.88
CA VAL A 146 28.63 -2.08 -10.54
C VAL A 146 28.84 -0.89 -9.60
N VAL A 147 27.79 -0.49 -8.90
CA VAL A 147 27.81 0.42 -7.75
C VAL A 147 27.06 -0.24 -6.59
N ASP A 148 27.79 -0.78 -5.62
CA ASP A 148 27.28 -1.53 -4.48
C ASP A 148 27.52 -0.76 -3.17
N LEU A 149 26.49 -0.06 -2.69
CA LEU A 149 26.53 0.74 -1.46
C LEU A 149 25.88 -0.04 -0.32
N ARG A 150 26.65 -0.93 0.32
CA ARG A 150 26.13 -1.95 1.25
C ARG A 150 25.60 -1.37 2.55
N VAL A 151 26.07 -0.20 2.93
CA VAL A 151 25.67 0.53 4.14
C VAL A 151 24.92 1.80 3.74
N ALA A 152 23.98 2.22 4.59
CA ALA A 152 23.24 3.47 4.40
C ALA A 152 24.21 4.66 4.28
N GLY A 153 23.99 5.50 3.27
CA GLY A 153 24.88 6.59 2.89
C GLY A 153 24.62 7.01 1.44
N THR A 154 25.30 8.04 0.99
CA THR A 154 25.14 8.59 -0.36
C THR A 154 26.51 8.74 -1.05
N LEU A 155 26.62 8.18 -2.25
CA LEU A 155 27.72 8.46 -3.17
C LEU A 155 27.30 9.58 -4.11
N PHE A 156 28.03 10.71 -4.07
CA PHE A 156 27.70 11.90 -4.87
C PHE A 156 28.61 12.02 -6.09
N VAL A 157 28.01 12.23 -7.27
CA VAL A 157 28.73 12.53 -8.52
C VAL A 157 28.24 13.87 -9.08
N GLN A 158 29.11 14.88 -9.14
CA GLN A 158 28.70 16.26 -9.42
C GLN A 158 28.47 16.55 -10.91
N LYS A 159 29.37 16.09 -11.81
CA LYS A 159 29.31 16.45 -13.24
C LYS A 159 28.60 15.39 -14.08
N ALA A 160 29.25 14.28 -14.41
CA ALA A 160 28.66 13.24 -15.26
C ALA A 160 28.97 11.84 -14.71
N PHE A 161 28.00 10.95 -14.85
CA PHE A 161 28.11 9.54 -14.51
C PHE A 161 27.69 8.73 -15.74
N TYR A 162 28.66 8.15 -16.45
CA TYR A 162 28.40 7.60 -17.79
C TYR A 162 29.26 6.37 -18.11
N GLY A 163 28.79 5.60 -19.09
CA GLY A 163 29.52 4.56 -19.78
C GLY A 163 29.27 4.67 -21.29
N ASN A 164 28.86 3.58 -21.91
CA ASN A 164 28.47 3.51 -23.32
C ASN A 164 27.30 2.53 -23.51
N ALA A 165 26.82 2.37 -24.74
CA ALA A 165 25.67 1.53 -25.08
C ALA A 165 25.86 0.03 -24.78
N ASN A 166 27.10 -0.44 -24.57
CA ASN A 166 27.42 -1.83 -24.22
C ASN A 166 27.61 -2.03 -22.70
N ILE A 167 27.32 -1.01 -21.89
CA ILE A 167 27.50 -1.04 -20.44
C ILE A 167 26.16 -0.91 -19.74
N THR A 168 25.89 -1.82 -18.80
CA THR A 168 24.71 -1.76 -17.92
C THR A 168 25.15 -1.26 -16.55
N LEU A 169 24.55 -0.15 -16.07
CA LEU A 169 24.76 0.29 -14.69
C LEU A 169 24.04 -0.66 -13.74
N VAL A 170 24.73 -1.22 -12.76
CA VAL A 170 24.12 -2.09 -11.75
C VAL A 170 24.20 -1.43 -10.37
N LYS A 171 23.07 -0.94 -9.86
CA LYS A 171 22.96 -0.34 -8.52
C LYS A 171 22.50 -1.39 -7.50
N LYS A 172 23.32 -1.62 -6.47
CA LYS A 172 23.07 -2.57 -5.37
C LYS A 172 23.30 -1.93 -3.99
N GLY A 173 22.94 -2.68 -2.95
CA GLY A 173 23.07 -2.24 -1.55
C GLY A 173 22.06 -1.16 -1.18
N VAL A 174 21.94 -0.86 0.11
CA VAL A 174 20.89 0.02 0.67
C VAL A 174 21.16 1.52 0.49
N GLY A 175 22.38 1.91 0.13
CA GLY A 175 22.76 3.32 -0.04
C GLY A 175 22.21 3.99 -1.30
N THR A 176 22.44 5.30 -1.41
CA THR A 176 21.98 6.17 -2.50
C THR A 176 23.12 6.48 -3.47
N LEU A 177 22.92 6.23 -4.76
CA LEU A 177 23.75 6.83 -5.82
C LEU A 177 23.07 8.11 -6.27
N GLN A 178 23.69 9.25 -6.00
CA GLN A 178 23.15 10.56 -6.31
C GLN A 178 23.98 11.29 -7.36
N HIS A 179 23.30 11.88 -8.33
CA HIS A 179 23.89 12.84 -9.24
C HIS A 179 23.61 14.30 -8.80
N SER A 180 24.68 15.06 -8.53
CA SER A 180 24.79 16.51 -8.27
C SER A 180 24.44 17.11 -6.89
N ASP A 181 25.15 18.20 -6.56
CA ASP A 181 24.75 19.35 -5.73
C ASP A 181 25.00 20.63 -6.56
N GLY A 182 24.06 21.58 -6.53
CA GLY A 182 24.05 22.76 -7.39
C GLY A 182 25.27 23.68 -7.27
N TYR A 183 25.80 24.13 -8.41
CA TYR A 183 26.15 25.54 -8.71
C TYR A 183 26.67 25.62 -10.16
N ALA A 184 25.82 26.11 -11.07
CA ALA A 184 26.26 26.80 -12.27
C ALA A 184 25.29 27.99 -12.42
N PRO A 185 25.74 29.24 -12.32
CA PRO A 185 24.85 30.38 -12.46
C PRO A 185 24.29 30.38 -13.90
N LEU A 186 22.98 30.11 -13.98
CA LEU A 186 22.16 30.47 -15.12
C LEU A 186 22.11 31.98 -15.18
N ASN A 187 22.82 32.58 -16.13
CA ASN A 187 22.35 33.81 -16.71
C ASN A 187 22.21 33.60 -18.21
N THR A 188 20.98 33.83 -18.68
CA THR A 188 20.50 33.87 -20.06
C THR A 188 20.12 32.55 -20.76
N ALA A 189 18.81 32.45 -21.00
CA ALA A 189 18.15 31.91 -22.18
C ALA A 189 17.64 30.45 -22.17
N LYS A 190 16.32 30.37 -22.00
CA LYS A 190 15.36 29.26 -22.16
C LYS A 190 15.23 28.76 -23.62
N THR A 191 16.21 29.04 -24.48
CA THR A 191 16.12 28.88 -25.95
C THR A 191 17.24 28.02 -26.55
N ALA A 192 17.96 27.22 -25.75
CA ALA A 192 19.06 26.37 -26.22
C ALA A 192 18.84 24.85 -26.01
N TYR A 193 17.59 24.39 -25.90
CA TYR A 193 17.24 22.96 -25.78
C TYR A 193 16.72 22.37 -27.10
N THR A 194 17.30 22.81 -28.21
CA THR A 194 17.22 22.08 -29.48
C THR A 194 18.54 21.32 -29.63
N GLU A 195 18.45 20.09 -30.14
CA GLU A 195 19.57 19.21 -30.57
C GLU A 195 20.00 18.11 -29.59
N ALA A 196 19.14 17.09 -29.54
CA ALA A 196 19.60 15.70 -29.49
C ALA A 196 19.98 15.26 -30.91
N ARG A 197 21.27 15.38 -31.27
CA ARG A 197 22.06 14.57 -32.24
C ARG A 197 23.23 15.41 -32.76
N ASP A 198 24.45 14.89 -32.69
CA ASP A 198 25.36 14.96 -33.85
C ASP A 198 26.50 13.92 -33.75
N ASP A 199 26.57 13.08 -34.77
CA ASP A 199 27.79 12.47 -35.27
C ASP A 199 28.65 13.58 -35.88
N THR A 200 29.80 13.87 -35.27
CA THR A 200 30.84 14.84 -35.70
C THR A 200 30.85 16.21 -35.00
N THR A 201 31.73 16.29 -33.97
CA THR A 201 32.59 17.46 -33.66
C THR A 201 32.12 18.67 -32.83
N ARG A 202 31.02 18.65 -32.06
CA ARG A 202 30.81 19.65 -30.97
C ARG A 202 30.31 19.06 -29.65
N TYR A 203 31.05 19.33 -28.56
CA TYR A 203 30.87 18.77 -27.21
C TYR A 203 29.95 19.63 -26.33
N TYR A 204 28.92 19.01 -25.72
CA TYR A 204 28.29 19.47 -24.48
C TYR A 204 28.72 18.55 -23.33
N PRO A 205 29.68 18.94 -22.46
CA PRO A 205 30.31 17.99 -21.54
C PRO A 205 29.62 17.81 -20.18
N ASN A 206 28.62 18.61 -19.79
CA ASN A 206 28.41 18.80 -18.35
C ASN A 206 27.36 17.93 -17.64
N ARG A 207 26.48 17.15 -18.31
CA ARG A 207 25.53 16.22 -17.64
C ARG A 207 25.10 15.06 -18.55
N LYS A 208 25.95 14.06 -18.76
CA LYS A 208 25.63 12.86 -19.55
C LYS A 208 25.27 11.68 -18.64
N PHE A 209 24.10 11.08 -18.85
CA PHE A 209 23.75 9.73 -18.41
C PHE A 209 23.70 8.85 -19.65
N VAL A 210 24.74 8.04 -19.88
CA VAL A 210 24.85 7.21 -21.08
C VAL A 210 25.20 5.79 -20.65
N PHE A 211 24.20 4.91 -20.68
CA PHE A 211 24.34 3.48 -20.44
C PHE A 211 23.42 2.74 -21.42
N GLY A 212 23.74 1.50 -21.75
CA GLY A 212 22.84 0.62 -22.51
C GLY A 212 21.61 0.20 -21.69
N GLY A 213 21.72 0.27 -20.36
CA GLY A 213 20.62 0.00 -19.43
C GLY A 213 21.03 0.27 -17.98
N VAL A 214 20.04 0.27 -17.09
CA VAL A 214 20.21 0.35 -15.64
C VAL A 214 19.53 -0.87 -15.03
N LYS A 215 20.21 -1.51 -14.10
CA LYS A 215 19.73 -2.63 -13.29
C LYS A 215 19.76 -2.23 -11.82
N LEU A 216 18.59 -2.19 -11.19
CA LEU A 216 18.40 -1.77 -9.81
C LEU A 216 18.09 -3.00 -8.95
N GLN A 217 18.97 -3.34 -8.01
CA GLN A 217 18.83 -4.50 -7.12
C GLN A 217 18.67 -4.08 -5.64
N GLY A 218 18.93 -2.82 -5.30
CA GLY A 218 18.69 -2.26 -3.97
C GLY A 218 19.07 -0.78 -3.85
N GLY A 219 18.52 -0.11 -2.82
CA GLY A 219 18.80 1.29 -2.51
C GLY A 219 18.29 2.28 -3.56
N VAL A 220 18.79 3.51 -3.52
CA VAL A 220 18.22 4.63 -4.29
C VAL A 220 19.12 5.00 -5.47
N LEU A 221 18.53 5.16 -6.66
CA LEU A 221 19.11 5.91 -7.77
C LEU A 221 18.46 7.29 -7.84
N ASP A 222 19.18 8.33 -7.44
CA ASP A 222 18.69 9.72 -7.44
C ASP A 222 19.16 10.47 -8.70
N LEU A 223 18.19 10.78 -9.57
CA LEU A 223 18.35 11.41 -10.88
C LEU A 223 18.01 12.91 -10.88
N ARG A 224 18.10 13.59 -9.72
CA ARG A 224 17.65 14.99 -9.54
C ARG A 224 17.95 15.99 -10.66
N GLN A 225 19.14 15.96 -11.27
CA GLN A 225 19.55 16.91 -12.31
C GLN A 225 19.47 16.38 -13.74
N TYR A 226 19.01 15.14 -13.95
CA TYR A 226 18.76 14.62 -15.28
C TYR A 226 17.39 15.04 -15.78
N TYR A 227 17.39 15.65 -16.95
CA TYR A 227 16.18 16.05 -17.66
C TYR A 227 15.81 15.04 -18.76
N TRP A 228 16.81 14.51 -19.48
CA TRP A 228 16.62 13.58 -20.58
C TRP A 228 17.51 12.36 -20.48
N ILE A 229 16.92 11.19 -20.67
CA ILE A 229 17.59 9.89 -20.79
C ILE A 229 17.00 9.19 -22.02
N TRP A 230 17.88 8.70 -22.91
CA TRP A 230 17.52 8.07 -24.17
C TRP A 230 17.92 6.61 -24.22
N ASN A 231 17.02 5.75 -24.74
CA ASN A 231 17.27 4.34 -25.06
C ASN A 231 17.99 3.56 -23.95
N CYS A 232 17.58 3.79 -22.71
CA CYS A 232 18.18 3.20 -21.52
C CYS A 232 17.08 2.64 -20.63
N ASP A 233 16.91 1.33 -20.66
CA ASP A 233 15.90 0.64 -19.85
C ASP A 233 16.29 0.65 -18.37
N PHE A 234 15.30 0.87 -17.50
CA PHE A 234 15.45 0.71 -16.06
C PHE A 234 14.83 -0.61 -15.65
N GLN A 235 15.69 -1.56 -15.33
CA GLN A 235 15.33 -2.92 -14.93
C GLN A 235 15.39 -3.04 -13.40
N PHE A 236 14.24 -3.18 -12.75
CA PHE A 236 14.15 -3.62 -11.36
C PHE A 236 14.44 -5.13 -11.32
N ASP A 237 15.48 -5.52 -10.58
CA ASP A 237 16.09 -6.86 -10.61
C ASP A 237 16.35 -7.40 -9.19
N GLY A 238 15.36 -7.26 -8.31
CA GLY A 238 15.40 -7.74 -6.92
C GLY A 238 14.47 -6.96 -6.00
N ASP A 239 14.38 -7.39 -4.74
CA ASP A 239 13.59 -6.74 -3.67
C ASP A 239 14.49 -6.09 -2.59
N GLY A 240 15.67 -5.60 -2.99
CA GLY A 240 16.60 -5.01 -2.04
C GLY A 240 16.01 -3.81 -1.29
N ALA A 241 16.38 -3.65 -0.03
CA ALA A 241 15.82 -2.60 0.82
C ALA A 241 16.01 -1.19 0.19
N GLY A 242 14.95 -0.38 0.23
CA GLY A 242 14.95 0.99 -0.28
C GLY A 242 15.02 1.11 -1.81
N LEU A 243 14.83 0.01 -2.55
CA LEU A 243 14.89 -0.02 -4.02
C LEU A 243 13.99 1.04 -4.66
N SER A 244 14.60 2.09 -5.20
CA SER A 244 13.85 3.19 -5.78
C SER A 244 14.58 4.02 -6.81
N VAL A 245 13.80 4.64 -7.68
CA VAL A 245 14.22 5.76 -8.53
C VAL A 245 13.65 7.03 -7.91
N ASN A 246 14.51 8.00 -7.63
CA ASN A 246 14.13 9.29 -7.07
C ASN A 246 14.40 10.40 -8.08
N LYS A 247 13.43 11.30 -8.27
CA LYS A 247 13.61 12.56 -8.99
C LYS A 247 13.39 13.73 -8.04
N LEU A 248 14.48 14.36 -7.59
CA LEU A 248 14.41 15.62 -6.85
C LEU A 248 14.43 16.82 -7.83
N VAL A 249 13.60 17.84 -7.62
CA VAL A 249 13.75 19.14 -8.31
C VAL A 249 14.59 20.07 -7.44
N ALA A 250 15.69 20.58 -8.00
CA ALA A 250 16.47 21.67 -7.41
C ALA A 250 16.19 22.94 -8.22
N ASN A 251 15.33 23.85 -7.75
CA ASN A 251 15.12 25.27 -8.14
C ASN A 251 15.29 25.72 -9.62
N LEU A 252 15.32 24.82 -10.61
CA LEU A 252 15.83 25.08 -11.95
C LEU A 252 14.84 24.60 -13.02
N GLY A 253 13.73 25.34 -13.15
CA GLY A 253 13.03 25.65 -14.41
C GLY A 253 12.32 24.55 -15.21
N THR A 254 12.67 23.27 -15.05
CA THR A 254 12.00 22.13 -15.70
C THR A 254 11.94 20.97 -14.72
N ASN A 255 10.73 20.49 -14.44
CA ASN A 255 10.49 19.66 -13.26
C ASN A 255 10.42 18.17 -13.58
N SER A 256 10.34 17.78 -14.85
CA SER A 256 10.18 16.39 -15.31
C SER A 256 11.50 15.67 -15.57
N LEU A 257 11.48 14.34 -15.40
CA LEU A 257 12.45 13.40 -15.98
C LEU A 257 11.85 12.80 -17.23
N GLU A 258 12.48 13.02 -18.38
CA GLU A 258 11.95 12.52 -19.64
C GLU A 258 12.79 11.36 -20.19
N LEU A 259 12.06 10.30 -20.48
CA LEU A 259 12.52 8.95 -20.73
C LEU A 259 12.09 8.60 -22.16
N SER A 260 13.00 8.81 -23.10
CA SER A 260 12.71 8.64 -24.52
C SER A 260 13.24 7.31 -25.04
N GLY A 261 12.35 6.40 -25.46
CA GLY A 261 12.71 5.03 -25.80
C GLY A 261 13.23 4.21 -24.62
N CYS A 262 12.93 4.65 -23.39
CA CYS A 262 13.33 4.00 -22.14
C CYS A 262 12.11 3.39 -21.47
N LYS A 263 12.19 2.20 -20.89
CA LYS A 263 11.08 1.60 -20.14
C LYS A 263 11.47 1.13 -18.76
N PHE A 264 10.47 1.01 -17.89
CA PHE A 264 10.60 0.29 -16.63
C PHE A 264 10.33 -1.18 -16.88
N ARG A 265 11.24 -2.05 -16.47
CA ARG A 265 11.07 -3.51 -16.57
C ARG A 265 11.27 -4.13 -15.21
N GLU A 266 10.54 -5.18 -14.93
CA GLU A 266 10.75 -6.05 -13.77
C GLU A 266 11.24 -7.41 -14.27
N THR A 267 12.26 -7.96 -13.60
CA THR A 267 12.74 -9.32 -13.88
C THR A 267 12.03 -10.35 -13.02
N GLU A 268 12.31 -11.63 -13.26
CA GLU A 268 11.89 -12.74 -12.41
C GLU A 268 12.40 -12.64 -10.96
N ASN A 269 13.42 -11.80 -10.70
CA ASN A 269 13.97 -11.59 -9.36
C ASN A 269 13.13 -10.63 -8.50
N VAL A 270 12.13 -9.95 -9.08
CA VAL A 270 11.19 -9.09 -8.35
C VAL A 270 10.04 -9.97 -7.86
N THR A 271 10.00 -10.24 -6.55
CA THR A 271 8.96 -11.06 -5.91
C THR A 271 7.97 -10.23 -5.12
N GLY A 272 8.33 -8.99 -4.76
CA GLY A 272 7.50 -8.04 -4.02
C GLY A 272 6.97 -6.87 -4.86
N THR A 273 6.32 -5.93 -4.16
CA THR A 273 5.75 -4.68 -4.73
C THR A 273 6.30 -3.43 -4.05
N SER A 274 7.35 -3.59 -3.23
CA SER A 274 7.83 -2.53 -2.34
C SER A 274 8.72 -1.50 -3.03
N HIS A 275 9.27 -1.83 -4.21
CA HIS A 275 10.07 -0.90 -5.02
C HIS A 275 9.21 0.23 -5.54
N TYR A 276 9.82 1.41 -5.70
CA TYR A 276 9.03 2.60 -5.98
C TYR A 276 9.76 3.68 -6.77
N VAL A 277 8.95 4.57 -7.33
CA VAL A 277 9.37 5.82 -7.96
C VAL A 277 8.82 6.97 -7.15
N THR A 278 9.65 7.96 -6.85
CA THR A 278 9.26 9.10 -6.02
C THR A 278 9.81 10.42 -6.56
N ALA A 279 9.14 11.51 -6.20
CA ALA A 279 9.57 12.87 -6.46
C ALA A 279 9.13 13.78 -5.30
N ASN A 280 9.84 14.89 -5.11
CA ASN A 280 9.56 15.85 -4.04
C ASN A 280 8.76 17.09 -4.49
N ASP A 281 8.49 17.23 -5.79
CA ASP A 281 7.82 18.40 -6.36
C ASP A 281 6.53 17.97 -7.09
N PRO A 282 5.36 18.55 -6.76
CA PRO A 282 4.05 18.21 -7.36
C PRO A 282 3.97 18.46 -8.87
N THR A 283 4.91 19.20 -9.43
CA THR A 283 5.00 19.46 -10.88
C THR A 283 5.98 18.55 -11.61
N CYS A 284 6.61 17.61 -10.90
CA CYS A 284 7.53 16.63 -11.48
C CYS A 284 6.78 15.44 -12.07
N PHE A 285 7.03 15.17 -13.35
CA PHE A 285 6.56 13.97 -14.04
C PHE A 285 7.71 13.07 -14.43
N ILE A 286 7.47 11.76 -14.38
CA ILE A 286 8.23 10.81 -15.19
C ILE A 286 7.53 10.74 -16.55
N HIS A 287 8.15 11.35 -17.56
CA HIS A 287 7.58 11.51 -18.89
C HIS A 287 8.16 10.45 -19.84
N PHE A 288 7.35 9.47 -20.24
CA PHE A 288 7.72 8.42 -21.18
C PHE A 288 7.34 8.84 -22.60
N MET A 289 8.32 8.83 -23.51
CA MET A 289 8.16 9.32 -24.88
C MET A 289 8.98 8.53 -25.90
N GLY A 290 8.80 8.84 -27.18
CA GLY A 290 9.44 8.09 -28.28
C GLY A 290 8.77 6.75 -28.53
N THR A 291 9.37 5.89 -29.35
CA THR A 291 8.81 4.55 -29.61
C THR A 291 8.99 3.65 -28.40
N MET A 292 7.89 3.11 -27.89
CA MET A 292 7.83 2.34 -26.64
C MET A 292 7.28 0.93 -26.89
N ASP A 293 7.68 -0.03 -26.06
CA ASP A 293 7.02 -1.33 -25.98
C ASP A 293 5.99 -1.32 -24.84
N ASP A 294 5.07 -2.28 -24.87
CA ASP A 294 4.19 -2.53 -23.73
C ASP A 294 5.01 -2.80 -22.47
N THR A 295 4.63 -2.14 -21.40
CA THR A 295 5.34 -2.08 -20.13
C THR A 295 4.41 -2.49 -19.00
N SER A 296 4.92 -3.27 -18.04
CA SER A 296 4.19 -3.70 -16.84
C SER A 296 5.02 -3.40 -15.60
N PHE A 297 4.36 -2.84 -14.57
CA PHE A 297 5.01 -2.36 -13.36
C PHE A 297 4.14 -2.70 -12.14
N SER A 298 4.69 -3.49 -11.21
CA SER A 298 4.08 -3.84 -9.92
C SER A 298 4.54 -2.97 -8.76
N GLY A 299 5.54 -2.12 -8.96
CA GLY A 299 6.01 -1.17 -7.95
C GLY A 299 5.07 0.01 -7.72
N LEU A 300 5.44 0.90 -6.81
CA LEU A 300 4.62 2.03 -6.37
C LEU A 300 5.10 3.37 -6.94
N PHE A 301 4.17 4.29 -7.19
CA PHE A 301 4.49 5.71 -7.26
C PHE A 301 4.14 6.40 -5.94
N LYS A 302 5.08 7.17 -5.38
CA LYS A 302 4.94 7.82 -4.07
C LYS A 302 5.23 9.32 -4.13
N GLY A 303 4.85 10.01 -3.07
CA GLY A 303 5.08 11.45 -2.92
C GLY A 303 4.43 12.20 -4.07
N SER A 304 5.18 13.12 -4.68
CA SER A 304 4.69 13.96 -5.76
C SER A 304 4.97 13.42 -7.17
N ALA A 305 5.41 12.16 -7.30
CA ALA A 305 5.76 11.59 -8.60
C ALA A 305 4.54 11.46 -9.53
N GLY A 306 4.43 12.36 -10.50
CA GLY A 306 3.48 12.25 -11.61
C GLY A 306 4.00 11.36 -12.74
N ILE A 307 3.09 10.97 -13.63
CA ILE A 307 3.38 10.11 -14.79
C ILE A 307 2.81 10.78 -16.02
N CYS A 308 3.61 10.93 -17.06
CA CYS A 308 3.15 11.35 -18.37
C CYS A 308 3.48 10.24 -19.38
N TRP A 309 2.45 9.60 -19.92
CA TRP A 309 2.58 8.57 -20.95
C TRP A 309 2.28 9.20 -22.31
N ASP A 310 3.34 9.44 -23.10
CA ASP A 310 3.27 10.04 -24.43
C ASP A 310 4.17 9.30 -25.45
N PRO A 311 3.98 7.97 -25.62
CA PRO A 311 4.71 7.22 -26.64
C PRO A 311 4.40 7.77 -28.04
N ALA A 312 5.34 7.64 -28.97
CA ALA A 312 5.12 7.95 -30.39
C ALA A 312 4.25 6.90 -31.11
N ASN A 313 4.01 5.75 -30.48
CA ASN A 313 3.16 4.65 -30.93
C ASN A 313 2.03 4.37 -29.92
N THR A 314 1.20 3.35 -30.15
CA THR A 314 0.04 3.03 -29.30
C THR A 314 0.37 2.09 -28.13
N ALA A 315 1.56 2.21 -27.55
CA ALA A 315 2.03 1.32 -26.49
C ALA A 315 1.23 1.47 -25.19
N THR A 316 1.26 0.43 -24.36
CA THR A 316 0.54 0.36 -23.08
C THR A 316 1.49 0.38 -21.89
N PHE A 317 1.24 1.25 -20.92
CA PHE A 317 1.83 1.17 -19.57
C PHE A 317 0.82 0.55 -18.60
N THR A 318 1.17 -0.58 -17.98
CA THR A 318 0.28 -1.35 -17.11
C THR A 318 0.73 -1.28 -15.65
N PHE A 319 -0.13 -0.76 -14.77
CA PHE A 319 -0.03 -0.90 -13.31
C PHE A 319 -0.67 -2.20 -12.87
N ARG A 320 0.01 -2.95 -11.99
CA ARG A 320 -0.49 -4.20 -11.39
C ARG A 320 -0.11 -4.33 -9.91
N LYS A 321 -0.83 -5.14 -9.15
CA LYS A 321 -0.51 -5.65 -7.79
C LYS A 321 -0.33 -4.62 -6.67
N SER A 322 -0.35 -3.32 -6.95
CA SER A 322 -0.03 -2.30 -5.94
C SER A 322 -0.84 -1.03 -6.09
N ILE A 323 -1.17 -0.44 -4.93
CA ILE A 323 -1.95 0.79 -4.84
C ILE A 323 -1.00 1.95 -4.56
N SER A 324 -0.83 2.82 -5.55
CA SER A 324 0.12 3.94 -5.48
C SER A 324 -0.45 5.12 -4.68
N PRO A 325 0.22 5.57 -3.61
CA PRO A 325 -0.21 6.73 -2.81
C PRO A 325 0.26 8.08 -3.35
N THR A 326 0.68 8.15 -4.62
CA THR A 326 1.17 9.38 -5.23
C THR A 326 0.11 10.48 -5.27
N THR A 327 0.55 11.72 -5.01
CA THR A 327 -0.22 12.96 -5.19
C THR A 327 0.04 13.62 -6.54
N GLY A 328 0.92 13.04 -7.36
CA GLY A 328 1.21 13.51 -8.70
C GLY A 328 0.02 13.47 -9.65
N ILE A 329 0.22 14.01 -10.85
CA ILE A 329 -0.76 13.97 -11.94
C ILE A 329 -0.47 12.75 -12.81
N LEU A 330 -1.51 12.07 -13.28
CA LEU A 330 -1.42 11.05 -14.31
C LEU A 330 -1.91 11.63 -15.64
N ALA A 331 -1.03 11.72 -16.64
CA ALA A 331 -1.34 12.21 -17.97
C ALA A 331 -1.10 11.12 -19.02
N VAL A 332 -2.07 10.95 -19.93
CA VAL A 332 -2.00 10.05 -21.08
C VAL A 332 -2.21 10.88 -22.33
N SER A 333 -1.14 11.18 -23.05
CA SER A 333 -1.16 12.02 -24.26
C SER A 333 -1.19 11.19 -25.56
N ASN A 334 -0.76 9.93 -25.49
CA ASN A 334 -0.90 8.94 -26.55
C ASN A 334 -0.84 7.50 -25.96
N GLY A 335 -1.33 6.50 -26.68
CA GLY A 335 -1.33 5.11 -26.22
C GLY A 335 -2.26 4.83 -25.04
N THR A 336 -1.93 3.83 -24.22
CA THR A 336 -2.82 3.41 -23.11
C THR A 336 -2.09 3.37 -21.78
N VAL A 337 -2.72 3.88 -20.72
CA VAL A 337 -2.39 3.51 -19.35
C VAL A 337 -3.46 2.53 -18.85
N ARG A 338 -3.05 1.36 -18.38
CA ARG A 338 -3.92 0.27 -17.91
C ARG A 338 -3.72 0.01 -16.43
N VAL A 339 -4.80 -0.24 -15.70
CA VAL A 339 -4.81 -0.62 -14.28
C VAL A 339 -5.53 -1.97 -14.14
N THR A 340 -4.89 -2.95 -13.49
CA THR A 340 -5.37 -4.34 -13.37
C THR A 340 -4.78 -5.01 -12.12
N GLU A 341 -5.22 -6.23 -11.76
CA GLU A 341 -4.61 -7.06 -10.70
C GLU A 341 -4.46 -6.29 -9.37
N ASP A 342 -5.54 -5.77 -8.77
CA ASP A 342 -5.53 -5.01 -7.51
C ASP A 342 -4.72 -3.69 -7.52
N ALA A 343 -4.26 -3.24 -8.70
CA ALA A 343 -3.62 -1.94 -8.80
C ALA A 343 -4.62 -0.77 -8.66
N GLY A 344 -4.12 0.36 -8.18
CA GLY A 344 -4.94 1.55 -8.01
C GLY A 344 -4.17 2.77 -7.55
N PHE A 345 -4.92 3.82 -7.21
CA PHE A 345 -4.38 5.08 -6.70
C PHE A 345 -5.25 5.61 -5.57
N THR A 346 -4.63 6.17 -4.53
CA THR A 346 -5.37 6.72 -3.38
C THR A 346 -5.37 8.24 -3.29
N ALA A 347 -4.48 8.94 -4.01
CA ALA A 347 -4.26 10.36 -3.78
C ALA A 347 -3.92 11.20 -5.02
N LEU A 348 -4.10 10.68 -6.25
CA LEU A 348 -3.80 11.41 -7.49
C LEU A 348 -4.44 12.80 -7.49
N SER A 349 -3.69 13.82 -7.91
CA SER A 349 -4.22 15.19 -8.00
C SER A 349 -5.12 15.40 -9.21
N SER A 350 -4.86 14.70 -10.32
CA SER A 350 -5.75 14.62 -11.48
C SER A 350 -5.37 13.48 -12.42
N VAL A 351 -6.32 13.06 -13.25
CA VAL A 351 -6.11 12.19 -14.41
C VAL A 351 -6.47 12.97 -15.67
N THR A 352 -5.52 13.12 -16.59
CA THR A 352 -5.74 13.76 -17.90
C THR A 352 -5.52 12.75 -19.01
N VAL A 353 -6.50 12.57 -19.89
CA VAL A 353 -6.39 11.72 -21.07
C VAL A 353 -6.65 12.59 -22.30
N SER A 354 -5.61 12.82 -23.09
CA SER A 354 -5.62 13.76 -24.21
C SER A 354 -5.28 13.05 -25.51
N GLY A 355 -6.10 13.22 -26.55
CA GLY A 355 -5.82 12.69 -27.89
C GLY A 355 -6.65 11.45 -28.26
N ALA A 356 -6.96 11.32 -29.55
CA ALA A 356 -7.91 10.32 -30.07
C ALA A 356 -7.49 8.86 -29.81
N ASN A 357 -6.19 8.61 -29.70
CA ASN A 357 -5.61 7.27 -29.44
C ASN A 357 -5.33 7.01 -27.95
N SER A 358 -5.63 7.98 -27.08
CA SER A 358 -5.23 7.95 -25.67
C SER A 358 -6.31 7.33 -24.80
N ARG A 359 -5.93 6.33 -23.99
CA ARG A 359 -6.87 5.61 -23.12
C ARG A 359 -6.34 5.49 -21.70
N PHE A 360 -7.22 5.74 -20.73
CA PHE A 360 -7.05 5.26 -19.37
C PHE A 360 -7.98 4.06 -19.17
N LYS A 361 -7.42 2.86 -19.01
CA LYS A 361 -8.16 1.60 -19.01
C LYS A 361 -8.17 0.96 -17.62
N VAL A 362 -9.35 0.60 -17.12
CA VAL A 362 -9.54 -0.13 -15.88
C VAL A 362 -10.15 -1.49 -16.18
N GLU A 363 -9.53 -2.55 -15.66
CA GLU A 363 -9.95 -3.93 -15.89
C GLU A 363 -10.28 -4.67 -14.60
N ALA A 364 -10.53 -5.98 -14.69
CA ALA A 364 -10.87 -6.81 -13.56
C ALA A 364 -9.85 -6.71 -12.42
N ASP A 365 -10.37 -6.81 -11.21
CA ASP A 365 -9.63 -6.76 -9.95
C ASP A 365 -8.93 -5.43 -9.66
N ALA A 366 -8.98 -4.42 -10.54
CA ALA A 366 -8.44 -3.11 -10.24
C ALA A 366 -9.25 -2.37 -9.16
N LEU A 367 -8.59 -1.43 -8.45
CA LEU A 367 -9.28 -0.56 -7.51
C LEU A 367 -10.34 0.28 -8.25
N ARG A 368 -11.59 0.12 -7.82
CA ARG A 368 -12.76 0.73 -8.48
C ARG A 368 -12.91 2.22 -8.19
N SER A 369 -12.24 2.76 -7.17
CA SER A 369 -12.33 4.18 -6.81
C SER A 369 -11.03 4.89 -7.18
N ILE A 370 -11.13 5.94 -8.00
CA ILE A 370 -10.01 6.81 -8.34
C ILE A 370 -10.39 8.21 -7.85
N PRO A 371 -9.94 8.62 -6.64
CA PRO A 371 -10.37 9.85 -5.98
C PRO A 371 -9.66 11.09 -6.57
N ALA A 372 -9.75 11.27 -7.88
CA ALA A 372 -9.14 12.36 -8.61
C ALA A 372 -10.14 12.97 -9.63
N PRO A 373 -10.01 14.27 -9.96
CA PRO A 373 -10.70 14.86 -11.10
C PRO A 373 -10.15 14.29 -12.42
N PHE A 374 -11.04 13.97 -13.35
CA PHE A 374 -10.70 13.49 -14.69
C PHE A 374 -10.92 14.59 -15.75
N PHE A 375 -9.98 14.70 -16.69
CA PHE A 375 -10.05 15.58 -17.85
C PHE A 375 -9.82 14.77 -19.13
N LEU A 376 -10.85 14.64 -19.96
CA LEU A 376 -10.76 13.99 -21.26
C LEU A 376 -10.74 15.06 -22.34
N ASN A 377 -9.66 15.15 -23.12
CA ASN A 377 -9.49 16.18 -24.14
C ASN A 377 -9.13 15.57 -25.49
N GLY A 378 -9.53 16.23 -26.58
CA GLY A 378 -9.08 15.88 -27.94
C GLY A 378 -9.38 14.43 -28.35
N GLY A 379 -10.50 13.87 -27.85
CA GLY A 379 -10.91 12.49 -28.12
C GLY A 379 -10.30 11.41 -27.22
N GLY A 380 -9.62 11.80 -26.13
CA GLY A 380 -9.20 10.87 -25.08
C GLY A 380 -10.39 10.18 -24.41
N LYS A 381 -10.22 8.93 -23.96
CA LYS A 381 -11.33 8.15 -23.39
C LYS A 381 -10.95 7.32 -22.17
N ILE A 382 -11.97 6.96 -21.42
CA ILE A 382 -11.88 5.97 -20.33
C ILE A 382 -12.32 4.61 -20.88
N GLY A 383 -11.47 3.59 -20.75
CA GLY A 383 -11.83 2.21 -21.08
C GLY A 383 -12.22 1.45 -19.81
N VAL A 384 -13.45 0.92 -19.73
CA VAL A 384 -13.89 0.14 -18.57
C VAL A 384 -14.32 -1.25 -19.04
N ALA A 385 -13.69 -2.30 -18.50
CA ALA A 385 -14.02 -3.68 -18.83
C ALA A 385 -15.45 -4.05 -18.38
N ASP A 386 -16.00 -5.10 -18.98
CA ASP A 386 -17.31 -5.63 -18.60
C ASP A 386 -17.36 -6.01 -17.12
N GLY A 387 -18.50 -5.76 -16.47
CA GLY A 387 -18.68 -6.01 -15.04
C GLY A 387 -17.88 -5.10 -14.09
N ILE A 388 -17.19 -4.07 -14.62
CA ILE A 388 -16.42 -3.11 -13.82
C ILE A 388 -17.15 -1.78 -13.73
N VAL A 389 -17.17 -1.21 -12.52
CA VAL A 389 -17.65 0.13 -12.23
C VAL A 389 -16.51 0.94 -11.66
N ILE A 390 -16.26 2.13 -12.20
CA ILE A 390 -15.31 3.06 -11.63
C ILE A 390 -15.96 4.33 -11.08
N PHE A 391 -15.41 4.87 -10.01
CA PHE A 391 -15.85 6.11 -9.37
C PHE A 391 -14.83 7.22 -9.61
N VAL A 392 -15.29 8.34 -10.18
CA VAL A 392 -14.48 9.52 -10.43
C VAL A 392 -15.09 10.72 -9.71
N ALA A 393 -14.26 11.48 -8.98
CA ALA A 393 -14.72 12.59 -8.16
C ALA A 393 -15.42 13.68 -9.00
N SER A 394 -14.82 14.03 -10.12
CA SER A 394 -15.42 14.89 -11.13
C SER A 394 -14.84 14.55 -12.50
N LEU A 395 -15.54 14.96 -13.55
CA LEU A 395 -15.14 14.68 -14.92
C LEU A 395 -15.45 15.90 -15.80
N ALA A 396 -14.53 16.26 -16.67
CA ALA A 396 -14.77 17.20 -17.76
C ALA A 396 -14.32 16.60 -19.10
N VAL A 397 -15.11 16.82 -20.14
CA VAL A 397 -14.84 16.38 -21.51
C VAL A 397 -14.73 17.62 -22.40
N ASP A 398 -13.56 17.81 -23.00
CA ASP A 398 -13.21 18.99 -23.82
C ASP A 398 -13.57 20.31 -23.11
N GLY A 399 -13.23 20.40 -21.82
CA GLY A 399 -13.51 21.55 -20.95
C GLY A 399 -14.96 21.66 -20.45
N THR A 400 -15.87 20.80 -20.89
CA THR A 400 -17.27 20.78 -20.44
C THR A 400 -17.43 19.84 -19.24
N PRO A 401 -17.88 20.33 -18.06
CA PRO A 401 -18.16 19.48 -16.92
C PRO A 401 -19.25 18.44 -17.23
N VAL A 402 -19.01 17.19 -16.85
CA VAL A 402 -20.00 16.12 -16.93
C VAL A 402 -20.83 16.13 -15.66
N ALA A 403 -22.15 16.11 -15.81
CA ALA A 403 -23.06 16.06 -14.67
C ALA A 403 -22.85 14.77 -13.87
N ALA A 404 -23.09 14.81 -12.57
CA ALA A 404 -23.01 13.63 -11.75
C ALA A 404 -24.05 12.58 -12.19
N GLY A 405 -23.66 11.30 -12.22
CA GLY A 405 -24.50 10.24 -12.76
C GLY A 405 -23.74 8.97 -13.16
N LEU A 406 -24.49 8.02 -13.71
CA LEU A 406 -24.01 6.74 -14.24
C LEU A 406 -23.90 6.79 -15.77
N TYR A 407 -22.71 6.49 -16.29
CA TYR A 407 -22.39 6.54 -17.71
C TYR A 407 -21.78 5.22 -18.20
N ASN A 408 -22.01 4.89 -19.48
CA ASN A 408 -21.46 3.69 -20.14
C ASN A 408 -21.07 3.99 -21.59
N GLY A 409 -20.28 3.09 -22.21
CA GLY A 409 -19.84 3.22 -23.61
C GLY A 409 -20.69 2.47 -24.64
N GLN A 410 -21.65 1.65 -24.20
CA GLN A 410 -22.39 0.73 -25.08
C GLN A 410 -23.91 0.87 -24.90
N ALA A 411 -24.62 0.96 -26.03
CA ALA A 411 -26.08 0.94 -26.02
C ALA A 411 -26.60 -0.39 -25.44
N GLY A 412 -27.73 -0.32 -24.71
CA GLY A 412 -28.36 -1.48 -24.07
C GLY A 412 -27.94 -1.71 -22.62
N LEU A 413 -26.90 -1.02 -22.14
CA LEU A 413 -26.51 -0.97 -20.73
C LEU A 413 -27.28 0.14 -19.98
N ASN A 414 -27.33 0.04 -18.65
CA ASN A 414 -28.03 1.04 -17.82
C ASN A 414 -27.23 2.36 -17.69
N GLY A 415 -27.93 3.49 -17.55
CA GLY A 415 -27.32 4.82 -17.49
C GLY A 415 -27.13 5.48 -18.85
N THR A 416 -26.40 6.61 -18.88
CA THR A 416 -26.27 7.44 -20.08
C THR A 416 -25.13 6.94 -20.98
N THR A 417 -25.46 6.47 -22.18
CA THR A 417 -24.45 6.07 -23.17
C THR A 417 -23.72 7.29 -23.74
N VAL A 418 -22.39 7.24 -23.73
CA VAL A 418 -21.50 8.34 -24.10
C VAL A 418 -20.31 7.85 -24.93
N ALA A 419 -19.83 8.69 -25.85
CA ALA A 419 -18.73 8.32 -26.75
C ALA A 419 -17.33 8.36 -26.11
N TRP A 420 -17.18 9.00 -24.94
CA TRP A 420 -15.92 9.15 -24.21
C TRP A 420 -15.60 7.98 -23.28
N ILE A 421 -16.46 6.94 -23.27
CA ILE A 421 -16.21 5.64 -22.64
C ILE A 421 -16.08 4.60 -23.75
N ASP A 422 -15.06 3.74 -23.65
CA ASP A 422 -14.95 2.50 -24.41
C ASP A 422 -15.14 1.30 -23.47
N GLY A 423 -15.67 0.19 -23.99
CA GLY A 423 -15.93 -1.03 -23.21
C GLY A 423 -17.35 -1.11 -22.64
N ALA A 424 -17.64 -2.22 -21.94
CA ALA A 424 -18.96 -2.56 -21.42
C ALA A 424 -19.15 -2.22 -19.93
N GLY A 425 -18.13 -1.65 -19.29
CA GLY A 425 -18.23 -1.21 -17.90
C GLY A 425 -18.85 0.17 -17.74
N TYR A 426 -18.85 0.64 -16.49
CA TYR A 426 -19.54 1.86 -16.08
C TYR A 426 -18.59 2.88 -15.44
N VAL A 427 -18.84 4.16 -15.71
CA VAL A 427 -18.19 5.29 -15.03
C VAL A 427 -19.23 6.05 -14.22
N VAL A 428 -18.91 6.33 -12.97
CA VAL A 428 -19.77 7.04 -12.03
C VAL A 428 -19.09 8.34 -11.65
N VAL A 429 -19.68 9.45 -12.09
CA VAL A 429 -19.23 10.79 -11.73
C VAL A 429 -19.92 11.15 -10.41
N THR A 430 -19.16 11.35 -9.33
CA THR A 430 -19.74 11.47 -7.98
C THR A 430 -20.73 12.63 -7.86
N GLY A 431 -21.78 12.40 -7.06
CA GLY A 431 -22.96 13.27 -6.93
C GLY A 431 -24.24 12.62 -7.46
N LEU A 432 -24.45 11.33 -7.17
CA LEU A 432 -25.66 10.60 -7.55
C LEU A 432 -26.89 11.35 -7.05
N THR A 433 -27.57 12.07 -7.95
CA THR A 433 -28.74 12.86 -7.61
C THR A 433 -29.96 11.96 -7.72
N GLU A 434 -30.65 11.76 -6.61
CA GLU A 434 -31.87 10.97 -6.63
C GLU A 434 -33.00 11.73 -7.31
N GLY A 435 -33.67 11.06 -8.24
CA GLY A 435 -34.89 11.61 -8.84
C GLY A 435 -36.10 11.56 -7.89
N THR A 436 -37.23 12.07 -8.37
CA THR A 436 -38.51 11.98 -7.67
C THR A 436 -38.97 10.52 -7.55
N ARG A 437 -39.57 10.16 -6.41
CA ARG A 437 -40.05 8.79 -6.15
C ARG A 437 -41.14 8.39 -7.16
N THR A 438 -40.99 7.21 -7.73
CA THR A 438 -42.01 6.50 -8.53
C THR A 438 -42.14 5.09 -7.97
N ASP A 439 -43.34 4.63 -7.66
CA ASP A 439 -43.52 3.27 -7.14
C ASP A 439 -43.57 2.25 -8.29
N ALA A 440 -42.86 1.13 -8.11
CA ALA A 440 -42.88 -0.02 -9.02
C ALA A 440 -43.16 -1.29 -8.21
N THR A 441 -43.90 -2.24 -8.75
CA THR A 441 -44.22 -3.48 -8.04
C THR A 441 -43.68 -4.68 -8.78
N TRP A 442 -42.86 -5.49 -8.12
CA TRP A 442 -42.34 -6.76 -8.62
C TRP A 442 -43.28 -7.90 -8.23
N THR A 443 -43.78 -8.65 -9.20
CA THR A 443 -44.75 -9.76 -9.01
C THR A 443 -44.22 -11.12 -9.47
N GLY A 444 -43.06 -11.15 -10.15
CA GLY A 444 -42.56 -12.35 -10.83
C GLY A 444 -41.30 -12.97 -10.22
N THR A 445 -40.63 -13.79 -11.03
CA THR A 445 -39.31 -14.37 -10.75
C THR A 445 -38.46 -14.30 -12.02
N GLY A 446 -37.16 -14.07 -11.88
CA GLY A 446 -36.22 -13.97 -13.00
C GLY A 446 -35.69 -12.57 -13.24
N SER A 447 -35.30 -12.28 -14.50
CA SER A 447 -34.55 -11.07 -14.84
C SER A 447 -35.38 -9.79 -14.63
N VAL A 448 -34.73 -8.76 -14.07
CA VAL A 448 -35.24 -7.39 -13.95
C VAL A 448 -35.64 -6.75 -15.29
N GLN A 449 -35.13 -7.26 -16.41
CA GLN A 449 -35.43 -6.81 -17.77
C GLN A 449 -36.72 -7.37 -18.36
N THR A 450 -37.38 -8.30 -17.67
CA THR A 450 -38.61 -8.91 -18.18
C THR A 450 -39.81 -8.06 -17.75
N PRO A 451 -40.50 -7.33 -18.65
CA PRO A 451 -41.60 -6.43 -18.26
C PRO A 451 -42.74 -7.18 -17.54
N ALA A 452 -42.99 -8.44 -17.90
CA ALA A 452 -44.02 -9.27 -17.28
C ALA A 452 -43.77 -9.57 -15.79
N ASN A 453 -42.55 -9.39 -15.29
CA ASN A 453 -42.24 -9.54 -13.86
C ASN A 453 -42.64 -8.30 -13.04
N TRP A 454 -43.02 -7.20 -13.69
CA TRP A 454 -43.45 -5.95 -13.08
C TRP A 454 -44.98 -5.77 -13.24
N ASN A 455 -45.68 -5.52 -12.13
CA ASN A 455 -47.14 -5.43 -12.12
C ASN A 455 -47.65 -4.27 -12.99
N GLY A 456 -48.60 -4.56 -13.89
CA GLY A 456 -49.26 -3.55 -14.73
C GLY A 456 -48.32 -2.86 -15.74
N ALA A 457 -47.10 -3.38 -15.91
CA ALA A 457 -46.06 -2.74 -16.71
C ALA A 457 -46.18 -3.14 -18.19
N SER A 458 -46.47 -2.17 -19.06
CA SER A 458 -46.21 -2.29 -20.50
C SER A 458 -44.76 -1.93 -20.86
N GLU A 459 -44.06 -1.24 -19.95
CA GLU A 459 -42.67 -0.81 -20.07
C GLU A 459 -41.94 -1.05 -18.74
N LEU A 460 -40.62 -1.20 -18.78
CA LEU A 460 -39.82 -1.41 -17.58
C LEU A 460 -39.83 -0.17 -16.67
N PRO A 461 -39.80 -0.33 -15.34
CA PRO A 461 -39.55 0.79 -14.44
C PRO A 461 -38.16 1.39 -14.69
N ALA A 462 -37.92 2.59 -14.18
CA ALA A 462 -36.63 3.26 -14.31
C ALA A 462 -35.55 2.55 -13.45
N LEU A 463 -34.83 1.61 -14.06
CA LEU A 463 -33.81 0.78 -13.43
C LEU A 463 -32.44 1.49 -13.25
N ASN A 464 -32.34 2.78 -13.59
CA ASN A 464 -31.07 3.50 -13.73
C ASN A 464 -31.05 4.91 -13.11
N GLY A 465 -32.10 5.35 -12.41
CA GLY A 465 -32.29 6.76 -12.06
C GLY A 465 -32.57 7.09 -10.58
N ALA A 466 -32.49 6.12 -9.66
CA ALA A 466 -32.88 6.30 -8.25
C ALA A 466 -34.29 6.89 -8.05
N THR A 467 -35.17 6.71 -9.03
CA THR A 467 -36.58 7.16 -8.94
C THR A 467 -37.45 6.04 -8.39
N SER A 468 -37.19 4.79 -8.78
CA SER A 468 -38.05 3.66 -8.47
C SER A 468 -37.93 3.20 -7.01
N TYR A 469 -39.05 3.23 -6.29
CA TYR A 469 -39.22 2.52 -5.02
C TYR A 469 -39.93 1.19 -5.31
N VAL A 470 -39.28 0.08 -5.02
CA VAL A 470 -39.74 -1.25 -5.43
C VAL A 470 -40.52 -1.91 -4.31
N THR A 471 -41.74 -2.35 -4.60
CA THR A 471 -42.51 -3.21 -3.69
C THR A 471 -42.56 -4.64 -4.24
N VAL A 472 -42.17 -5.63 -3.47
CA VAL A 472 -42.42 -7.05 -3.80
C VAL A 472 -43.85 -7.39 -3.42
N ALA A 473 -44.65 -7.88 -4.37
CA ALA A 473 -46.08 -8.14 -4.18
C ALA A 473 -46.37 -9.39 -3.34
N GLU A 474 -47.53 -9.39 -2.65
CA GLU A 474 -48.06 -10.53 -1.89
C GLU A 474 -48.35 -11.78 -2.72
N SER A 475 -48.61 -11.62 -4.02
CA SER A 475 -48.89 -12.75 -4.92
C SER A 475 -47.64 -13.44 -5.45
N ALA A 476 -46.44 -12.95 -5.08
CA ALA A 476 -45.20 -13.61 -5.45
C ALA A 476 -45.08 -14.93 -4.66
N ALA A 477 -44.52 -15.97 -5.26
CA ALA A 477 -44.30 -17.22 -4.54
C ALA A 477 -43.30 -16.99 -3.39
N ASP A 478 -43.42 -17.77 -2.31
CA ASP A 478 -42.34 -17.85 -1.32
C ASP A 478 -41.02 -18.18 -2.05
N ASP A 479 -39.96 -17.44 -1.71
CA ASP A 479 -38.63 -17.50 -2.33
C ASP A 479 -38.53 -16.91 -3.75
N SER A 480 -39.33 -15.88 -4.04
CA SER A 480 -39.22 -15.14 -5.30
C SER A 480 -37.81 -14.54 -5.48
N VAL A 481 -37.27 -14.69 -6.69
CA VAL A 481 -35.91 -14.28 -7.02
C VAL A 481 -35.92 -13.13 -8.02
N MET A 482 -35.38 -11.98 -7.62
CA MET A 482 -35.03 -10.91 -8.55
C MET A 482 -33.60 -11.09 -9.03
N HIS A 483 -33.46 -11.41 -10.31
CA HIS A 483 -32.16 -11.64 -10.93
C HIS A 483 -31.67 -10.37 -11.65
N LEU A 484 -30.47 -9.90 -11.30
CA LEU A 484 -29.80 -8.74 -11.87
C LEU A 484 -28.85 -9.19 -12.99
N ASP A 485 -29.26 -8.96 -14.23
CA ASP A 485 -28.44 -9.16 -15.45
C ASP A 485 -27.71 -7.87 -15.88
N ARG A 486 -27.80 -6.84 -15.04
CA ARG A 486 -27.15 -5.54 -15.17
C ARG A 486 -27.13 -4.83 -13.83
N ILE A 487 -26.44 -3.70 -13.76
CA ILE A 487 -26.50 -2.81 -12.60
C ILE A 487 -27.87 -2.16 -12.53
N VAL A 488 -28.55 -2.25 -11.38
CA VAL A 488 -29.88 -1.68 -11.18
C VAL A 488 -29.86 -0.70 -10.02
N TRP A 489 -30.45 0.48 -10.19
CA TRP A 489 -30.50 1.51 -9.16
C TRP A 489 -31.92 1.85 -8.74
N PHE A 490 -32.25 1.50 -7.49
CA PHE A 490 -33.51 1.82 -6.85
C PHE A 490 -33.34 2.91 -5.79
N LYS A 491 -34.40 3.68 -5.59
CA LYS A 491 -34.50 4.63 -4.48
C LYS A 491 -34.61 3.91 -3.13
N GLY A 492 -35.30 2.78 -3.13
CA GLY A 492 -35.46 1.87 -1.99
C GLY A 492 -36.30 0.65 -2.38
N MET A 493 -36.41 -0.30 -1.46
CA MET A 493 -37.11 -1.57 -1.66
C MET A 493 -37.93 -1.94 -0.42
N ASP A 494 -39.15 -2.44 -0.62
CA ASP A 494 -40.08 -2.91 0.40
C ASP A 494 -40.60 -4.29 0.03
N VAL A 495 -40.38 -5.26 0.89
CA VAL A 495 -40.72 -6.65 0.65
C VAL A 495 -41.94 -6.98 1.51
N LYS A 496 -43.09 -7.22 0.85
CA LYS A 496 -44.34 -7.64 1.51
C LYS A 496 -44.31 -9.16 1.78
N PRO A 497 -45.26 -9.76 2.53
CA PRO A 497 -45.10 -10.92 3.45
C PRO A 497 -44.79 -12.28 2.81
N VAL A 498 -43.76 -12.34 1.98
CA VAL A 498 -43.23 -13.52 1.29
C VAL A 498 -41.72 -13.59 1.50
N GLY A 499 -41.14 -14.79 1.41
CA GLY A 499 -39.69 -14.95 1.28
C GLY A 499 -39.20 -14.35 -0.04
N PHE A 500 -38.07 -13.64 -0.04
CA PHE A 500 -37.51 -13.02 -1.25
C PHE A 500 -35.99 -13.01 -1.24
N GLN A 501 -35.39 -13.09 -2.43
CA GLN A 501 -33.95 -12.94 -2.59
C GLN A 501 -33.54 -12.21 -3.86
N THR A 502 -32.39 -11.56 -3.81
CA THR A 502 -31.71 -10.99 -4.98
C THR A 502 -30.57 -11.90 -5.43
N THR A 503 -30.33 -12.02 -6.73
CA THR A 503 -29.14 -12.67 -7.31
C THR A 503 -28.60 -11.81 -8.44
N ALA A 504 -27.33 -11.96 -8.80
CA ALA A 504 -26.73 -11.15 -9.86
C ALA A 504 -25.76 -11.96 -10.72
N ASP A 505 -25.67 -11.62 -12.00
CA ASP A 505 -24.57 -12.03 -12.86
C ASP A 505 -23.25 -11.39 -12.39
N ALA A 506 -22.12 -11.97 -12.81
CA ALA A 506 -20.80 -11.45 -12.47
C ALA A 506 -20.67 -9.97 -12.91
N GLY A 507 -20.28 -9.10 -11.98
CA GLY A 507 -20.12 -7.66 -12.24
C GLY A 507 -21.43 -6.85 -12.26
N CYS A 508 -22.58 -7.48 -12.01
CA CYS A 508 -23.85 -6.79 -11.82
C CYS A 508 -24.09 -6.49 -10.32
N GLU A 509 -24.68 -5.34 -10.02
CA GLU A 509 -24.87 -4.85 -8.65
C GLU A 509 -26.23 -4.20 -8.46
N LEU A 510 -26.77 -4.30 -7.24
CA LEU A 510 -27.94 -3.54 -6.79
C LEU A 510 -27.49 -2.25 -6.12
N TRP A 511 -27.99 -1.10 -6.55
CA TRP A 511 -27.76 0.17 -5.89
C TRP A 511 -29.01 0.61 -5.14
N LEU A 512 -28.85 0.92 -3.85
CA LEU A 512 -29.93 1.36 -2.95
C LEU A 512 -29.71 2.81 -2.51
N GLY A 513 -30.70 3.64 -2.82
CA GLY A 513 -30.78 5.04 -2.42
C GLY A 513 -31.35 5.27 -1.01
N SER A 514 -31.79 6.49 -0.78
CA SER A 514 -32.14 7.06 0.52
C SER A 514 -33.35 6.42 1.21
N LEU A 515 -34.22 5.72 0.48
CA LEU A 515 -35.39 5.06 1.05
C LEU A 515 -35.09 3.66 1.59
N GLY A 516 -33.87 3.15 1.37
CA GLY A 516 -33.37 1.96 2.04
C GLY A 516 -34.13 0.68 1.71
N LEU A 517 -34.20 -0.20 2.72
CA LEU A 517 -34.76 -1.55 2.60
C LEU A 517 -35.78 -1.78 3.72
N ALA A 518 -36.94 -2.33 3.40
CA ALA A 518 -37.90 -2.83 4.37
C ALA A 518 -38.20 -4.32 4.09
N THR A 519 -38.20 -5.15 5.14
CA THR A 519 -38.49 -6.58 5.05
C THR A 519 -39.77 -6.93 5.82
N PRO A 520 -40.45 -8.04 5.48
CA PRO A 520 -41.69 -8.41 6.15
C PRO A 520 -41.41 -9.04 7.52
N ALA A 521 -42.46 -9.12 8.34
CA ALA A 521 -42.42 -9.85 9.60
C ALA A 521 -42.35 -11.36 9.36
N ALA A 522 -41.63 -12.07 10.23
CA ALA A 522 -41.50 -13.54 10.27
C ALA A 522 -41.00 -14.22 8.97
N GLN A 523 -40.45 -13.45 8.03
CA GLN A 523 -39.98 -13.94 6.74
C GLN A 523 -38.48 -13.67 6.54
N THR A 524 -37.87 -14.38 5.58
CA THR A 524 -36.47 -14.18 5.20
C THR A 524 -36.36 -13.31 3.94
N PHE A 525 -35.52 -12.29 3.99
CA PHE A 525 -35.02 -11.57 2.83
C PHE A 525 -33.51 -11.81 2.68
N SER A 526 -33.09 -12.32 1.52
CA SER A 526 -31.68 -12.60 1.23
C SER A 526 -31.11 -11.68 0.16
N LEU A 527 -30.14 -10.88 0.54
CA LEU A 527 -29.40 -10.00 -0.35
C LEU A 527 -28.17 -10.76 -0.90
N ASN A 528 -28.36 -11.56 -1.95
CA ASN A 528 -27.28 -12.35 -2.57
C ASN A 528 -26.72 -11.70 -3.85
N ALA A 529 -27.20 -10.52 -4.23
CA ALA A 529 -26.54 -9.65 -5.21
C ALA A 529 -25.59 -8.67 -4.51
N PRO A 530 -24.37 -8.42 -5.05
CA PRO A 530 -23.52 -7.35 -4.55
C PRO A 530 -24.28 -6.03 -4.52
N THR A 531 -24.21 -5.31 -3.40
CA THR A 531 -25.07 -4.16 -3.15
C THR A 531 -24.27 -2.90 -2.82
N ARG A 532 -24.71 -1.77 -3.35
CA ARG A 532 -24.08 -0.48 -3.14
C ARG A 532 -25.03 0.55 -2.57
N LEU A 533 -24.64 1.19 -1.47
CA LEU A 533 -25.42 2.23 -0.82
C LEU A 533 -25.02 3.59 -1.38
N THR A 534 -25.97 4.29 -1.99
CA THR A 534 -25.73 5.56 -2.69
C THR A 534 -26.08 6.80 -1.85
N ALA A 535 -26.75 6.61 -0.72
CA ALA A 535 -27.12 7.65 0.23
C ALA A 535 -27.22 7.08 1.65
N ALA A 536 -27.27 7.96 2.65
CA ALA A 536 -27.68 7.59 4.00
C ALA A 536 -29.10 7.01 3.96
N GLN A 537 -29.31 5.90 4.66
CA GLN A 537 -30.57 5.16 4.57
C GLN A 537 -30.83 4.31 5.82
N ASP A 538 -32.11 4.03 6.04
CA ASP A 538 -32.58 3.16 7.11
C ASP A 538 -33.07 1.83 6.51
N TRP A 539 -32.69 0.73 7.14
CA TRP A 539 -33.17 -0.61 6.85
C TRP A 539 -34.09 -1.06 7.98
N ALA A 540 -35.34 -1.42 7.66
CA ALA A 540 -36.34 -1.86 8.60
C ALA A 540 -36.58 -3.37 8.45
N ILE A 541 -36.20 -4.14 9.46
CA ILE A 541 -36.47 -5.58 9.51
C ILE A 541 -37.76 -5.81 10.29
N GLY A 542 -38.76 -6.44 9.65
CA GLY A 542 -40.03 -6.78 10.27
C GLY A 542 -39.88 -7.71 11.49
N ALA A 543 -40.89 -7.71 12.37
CA ALA A 543 -40.90 -8.46 13.62
C ALA A 543 -40.60 -9.96 13.41
N GLY A 544 -39.60 -10.49 14.09
CA GLY A 544 -39.18 -11.90 13.96
C GLY A 544 -38.64 -12.27 12.58
N GLY A 545 -38.44 -11.30 11.69
CA GLY A 545 -37.90 -11.48 10.35
C GLY A 545 -36.38 -11.69 10.35
N ARG A 546 -35.88 -12.07 9.18
CA ARG A 546 -34.47 -12.34 8.96
C ARG A 546 -33.95 -11.62 7.71
N LEU A 547 -32.90 -10.83 7.87
CA LEU A 547 -32.12 -10.26 6.77
C LEU A 547 -30.81 -11.04 6.63
N VAL A 548 -30.62 -11.69 5.48
CA VAL A 548 -29.38 -12.38 5.13
C VAL A 548 -28.59 -11.52 4.15
N VAL A 549 -27.41 -11.06 4.56
CA VAL A 549 -26.47 -10.37 3.68
C VAL A 549 -25.53 -11.44 3.11
N GLY A 550 -25.90 -11.99 1.95
CA GLY A 550 -25.19 -13.10 1.29
C GLY A 550 -24.13 -12.68 0.28
N ALA A 551 -24.15 -11.42 -0.17
CA ALA A 551 -23.12 -10.83 -1.04
C ALA A 551 -22.57 -9.52 -0.46
N SER A 552 -21.44 -9.07 -1.02
CA SER A 552 -20.70 -7.90 -0.52
C SER A 552 -21.54 -6.63 -0.56
N VAL A 553 -21.50 -5.83 0.51
CA VAL A 553 -22.09 -4.49 0.53
C VAL A 553 -21.00 -3.43 0.55
N SER A 554 -21.15 -2.39 -0.27
CA SER A 554 -20.26 -1.23 -0.29
C SER A 554 -21.05 0.07 -0.09
N THR A 555 -20.42 1.10 0.48
CA THR A 555 -21.08 2.39 0.70
C THR A 555 -20.26 3.54 0.13
N LEU A 556 -20.91 4.57 -0.41
CA LEU A 556 -20.21 5.83 -0.68
C LEU A 556 -19.67 6.44 0.64
N PRO A 557 -18.57 7.23 0.61
CA PRO A 557 -17.85 7.69 1.81
C PRO A 557 -18.63 8.62 2.76
N ALA A 558 -19.88 9.00 2.43
CA ALA A 558 -20.67 9.96 3.19
C ALA A 558 -22.11 9.43 3.42
N GLY A 559 -22.53 9.39 4.68
CA GLY A 559 -23.86 8.93 5.11
C GLY A 559 -23.76 7.94 6.28
N GLU A 560 -24.87 7.71 6.99
CA GLU A 560 -25.01 6.68 8.03
C GLU A 560 -25.96 5.59 7.50
N LEU A 561 -25.65 4.32 7.78
CA LEU A 561 -26.61 3.23 7.60
C LEU A 561 -27.17 2.82 8.96
N ARG A 562 -28.49 2.81 9.10
CA ARG A 562 -29.17 2.27 10.28
C ARG A 562 -29.94 1.01 9.93
N ILE A 563 -29.75 -0.06 10.69
CA ILE A 563 -30.49 -1.32 10.53
C ILE A 563 -31.31 -1.54 11.80
N LEU A 564 -32.64 -1.53 11.67
CA LEU A 564 -33.60 -1.44 12.76
C LEU A 564 -34.54 -2.64 12.75
N GLY A 565 -34.54 -3.43 13.83
CA GLY A 565 -35.49 -4.52 14.04
C GLY A 565 -36.79 -4.05 14.70
N ALA A 566 -37.95 -4.39 14.12
CA ALA A 566 -39.27 -4.06 14.64
C ALA A 566 -39.82 -5.18 15.53
N GLY A 567 -39.23 -5.41 16.71
CA GLY A 567 -39.72 -6.41 17.67
C GLY A 567 -38.92 -7.72 17.73
N GLY A 568 -37.60 -7.63 17.54
CA GLY A 568 -36.71 -8.79 17.45
C GLY A 568 -36.60 -9.32 16.02
N GLY A 569 -35.54 -10.08 15.74
CA GLY A 569 -35.19 -10.56 14.41
C GLY A 569 -33.69 -10.86 14.30
N THR A 570 -33.23 -11.27 13.13
CA THR A 570 -31.83 -11.66 12.89
C THR A 570 -31.25 -10.93 11.69
N LEU A 571 -30.05 -10.37 11.86
CA LEU A 571 -29.17 -9.93 10.78
C LEU A 571 -28.05 -10.97 10.64
N GLU A 572 -28.05 -11.69 9.52
CA GLU A 572 -27.00 -12.67 9.19
C GLU A 572 -26.00 -12.05 8.21
N LEU A 573 -24.74 -11.94 8.61
CA LEU A 573 -23.64 -11.43 7.82
C LEU A 573 -22.85 -12.60 7.24
N ASN A 574 -23.26 -13.05 6.05
CA ASN A 574 -22.71 -14.24 5.36
C ASN A 574 -21.71 -13.88 4.26
N ALA A 575 -21.63 -12.61 3.87
CA ALA A 575 -20.69 -12.11 2.88
C ALA A 575 -19.37 -11.64 3.51
N GLY A 576 -18.25 -12.14 2.99
CA GLY A 576 -16.93 -11.62 3.33
C GLY A 576 -16.56 -10.36 2.55
N ALA A 577 -15.54 -9.64 3.04
CA ALA A 577 -14.90 -8.51 2.36
C ALA A 577 -15.84 -7.38 1.90
N SER A 578 -16.85 -7.04 2.70
CA SER A 578 -17.73 -5.90 2.42
C SER A 578 -17.03 -4.58 2.73
N ASP A 579 -17.17 -3.56 1.90
CA ASP A 579 -16.48 -2.25 2.07
C ASP A 579 -17.43 -1.16 2.58
N TRP A 580 -17.85 -1.31 3.84
CA TRP A 580 -18.75 -0.35 4.49
C TRP A 580 -18.01 0.91 4.95
N MET A 581 -17.69 1.82 4.04
CA MET A 581 -16.97 3.06 4.39
C MET A 581 -17.76 4.02 5.31
N ALA A 582 -19.08 3.90 5.37
CA ALA A 582 -19.97 4.68 6.23
C ALA A 582 -20.04 4.15 7.68
N PRO A 583 -20.38 5.00 8.66
CA PRO A 583 -20.86 4.55 9.97
C PRO A 583 -22.09 3.62 9.86
N ILE A 584 -22.10 2.56 10.66
CA ILE A 584 -23.19 1.59 10.73
C ILE A 584 -23.77 1.59 12.14
N ALA A 585 -25.09 1.64 12.26
CA ALA A 585 -25.81 1.44 13.51
C ALA A 585 -26.80 0.27 13.37
N VAL A 586 -26.70 -0.74 14.22
CA VAL A 586 -27.63 -1.88 14.25
C VAL A 586 -28.39 -1.88 15.57
N SER A 587 -29.72 -1.96 15.53
CA SER A 587 -30.58 -1.88 16.71
C SER A 587 -31.68 -2.93 16.72
N ASN A 588 -31.98 -3.49 17.90
CA ASN A 588 -33.09 -4.44 18.13
C ASN A 588 -33.02 -5.73 17.28
N LEU A 589 -31.80 -6.17 16.95
CA LEU A 589 -31.56 -7.37 16.13
C LEU A 589 -30.50 -8.25 16.79
N ASN A 590 -30.65 -9.56 16.60
CA ASN A 590 -29.57 -10.50 16.83
C ASN A 590 -28.61 -10.49 15.63
N VAL A 591 -27.34 -10.20 15.85
CA VAL A 591 -26.33 -10.13 14.77
C VAL A 591 -25.54 -11.44 14.73
N GLN A 592 -25.48 -12.06 13.57
CA GLN A 592 -24.70 -13.28 13.34
C GLN A 592 -23.58 -13.01 12.34
N PHE A 593 -22.34 -13.23 12.75
CA PHE A 593 -21.17 -13.14 11.90
C PHE A 593 -20.82 -14.53 11.40
N ASN A 594 -21.12 -14.81 10.13
CA ASN A 594 -20.87 -16.12 9.52
C ASN A 594 -19.72 -16.07 8.49
N ALA A 595 -19.22 -14.88 8.17
CA ALA A 595 -18.07 -14.67 7.29
C ALA A 595 -17.09 -13.64 7.87
N SER A 596 -15.81 -13.82 7.55
CA SER A 596 -14.74 -12.88 7.92
C SER A 596 -14.85 -11.57 7.14
N HIS A 597 -14.47 -10.46 7.77
CA HIS A 597 -14.43 -9.12 7.18
C HIS A 597 -15.80 -8.55 6.78
N ALA A 598 -16.89 -9.08 7.35
CA ALA A 598 -18.24 -8.77 6.92
C ALA A 598 -18.71 -7.31 7.18
N LEU A 599 -18.02 -6.56 8.05
CA LEU A 599 -18.27 -5.14 8.33
C LEU A 599 -17.17 -4.20 7.80
N GLY A 600 -16.27 -4.74 6.97
CA GLY A 600 -15.21 -3.96 6.32
C GLY A 600 -14.04 -3.59 7.21
N PRO A 601 -13.15 -2.73 6.69
CA PRO A 601 -11.81 -2.54 7.25
C PRO A 601 -11.79 -1.73 8.55
N GLN A 602 -10.72 -1.92 9.33
CA GLN A 602 -10.47 -1.20 10.60
C GLN A 602 -10.42 0.33 10.44
N THR A 603 -9.99 0.84 9.28
CA THR A 603 -9.81 2.27 9.01
C THR A 603 -11.12 3.05 8.94
N ALA A 604 -12.25 2.36 8.81
CA ALA A 604 -13.54 3.00 8.67
C ALA A 604 -14.22 3.23 10.04
N PRO A 605 -15.22 4.14 10.13
CA PRO A 605 -15.80 4.56 11.42
C PRO A 605 -16.39 3.41 12.23
N PHE A 606 -16.46 3.51 13.55
CA PHE A 606 -17.01 2.46 14.41
C PHE A 606 -18.37 1.93 13.92
N ALA A 607 -18.53 0.61 13.90
CA ALA A 607 -19.85 -0.01 13.80
C ALA A 607 -20.47 -0.04 15.21
N THR A 608 -21.65 0.57 15.35
CA THR A 608 -22.37 0.66 16.61
C THR A 608 -23.46 -0.40 16.67
N ILE A 609 -23.43 -1.26 17.69
CA ILE A 609 -24.40 -2.33 17.89
C ILE A 609 -25.16 -2.03 19.18
N TYR A 610 -26.40 -1.56 19.00
CA TYR A 610 -27.38 -1.36 20.06
C TYR A 610 -28.06 -2.70 20.35
N HIS A 611 -27.76 -3.27 21.52
CA HIS A 611 -28.41 -4.48 21.99
C HIS A 611 -29.35 -4.16 23.14
N ASN A 612 -30.41 -4.95 23.23
CA ASN A 612 -31.29 -4.99 24.39
C ASN A 612 -31.03 -6.32 25.11
N ALA A 613 -30.79 -6.27 26.42
CA ALA A 613 -30.44 -7.44 27.24
C ALA A 613 -31.42 -8.63 27.16
N VAL A 614 -32.64 -8.42 26.64
CA VAL A 614 -33.67 -9.45 26.47
C VAL A 614 -33.62 -10.15 25.10
N SER A 615 -32.93 -9.58 24.11
CA SER A 615 -32.99 -10.02 22.70
C SER A 615 -31.61 -10.40 22.16
N GLY A 616 -31.15 -11.61 22.49
CA GLY A 616 -30.01 -12.25 21.84
C GLY A 616 -28.64 -11.60 22.09
N SER A 617 -27.59 -12.36 21.84
CA SER A 617 -26.19 -11.93 21.93
C SER A 617 -25.57 -12.13 20.55
N PRO A 618 -24.68 -11.24 20.07
CA PRO A 618 -23.98 -11.47 18.82
C PRO A 618 -23.34 -12.86 18.80
N ALA A 619 -23.57 -13.59 17.70
CA ALA A 619 -23.06 -14.93 17.49
C ALA A 619 -22.04 -14.94 16.35
N TYR A 620 -21.09 -15.87 16.42
CA TYR A 620 -19.96 -15.96 15.50
C TYR A 620 -19.76 -17.40 15.06
N ALA A 621 -19.61 -17.64 13.75
CA ALA A 621 -19.18 -18.92 13.20
C ALA A 621 -17.67 -19.14 13.41
N ASP A 622 -17.23 -20.39 13.30
CA ASP A 622 -15.80 -20.73 13.39
C ASP A 622 -14.98 -20.07 12.26
N GLY A 623 -13.76 -19.65 12.58
CA GLY A 623 -12.80 -19.04 11.65
C GLY A 623 -13.07 -17.58 11.31
N VAL A 624 -14.03 -16.93 11.97
CA VAL A 624 -14.42 -15.55 11.66
C VAL A 624 -13.42 -14.52 12.16
N THR A 625 -13.01 -13.62 11.27
CA THR A 625 -12.21 -12.42 11.59
C THR A 625 -13.05 -11.15 11.42
N VAL A 626 -13.03 -10.27 12.42
CA VAL A 626 -13.69 -8.96 12.40
C VAL A 626 -12.64 -7.85 12.46
N ASP A 627 -12.47 -7.10 11.37
CA ASP A 627 -11.50 -5.99 11.35
C ASP A 627 -12.04 -4.69 11.89
N ARG A 628 -13.35 -4.49 11.76
CA ARG A 628 -14.00 -3.23 12.07
C ARG A 628 -13.92 -2.92 13.56
N ASN A 629 -13.71 -1.64 13.89
CA ASN A 629 -13.88 -1.17 15.26
C ASN A 629 -15.35 -1.29 15.68
N LEU A 630 -15.62 -1.91 16.83
CA LEU A 630 -16.97 -2.19 17.33
C LEU A 630 -17.27 -1.40 18.60
N LEU A 631 -18.43 -0.74 18.61
CA LEU A 631 -19.00 -0.07 19.78
C LEU A 631 -20.32 -0.76 20.17
N PHE A 632 -20.34 -1.42 21.33
CA PHE A 632 -21.57 -1.98 21.87
C PHE A 632 -22.26 -0.99 22.82
N VAL A 633 -23.56 -0.80 22.62
CA VAL A 633 -24.40 0.08 23.43
C VAL A 633 -25.56 -0.73 24.00
N ASP A 634 -25.68 -0.78 25.33
CA ASP A 634 -26.84 -1.38 25.97
C ASP A 634 -27.97 -0.35 26.10
N THR A 635 -29.14 -0.65 25.55
CA THR A 635 -30.32 0.23 25.62
C THR A 635 -31.30 -0.13 26.73
N SER A 636 -30.98 -1.12 27.57
CA SER A 636 -31.87 -1.51 28.67
C SER A 636 -31.99 -0.39 29.71
N ARG A 637 -33.19 -0.21 30.27
CA ARG A 637 -33.44 0.75 31.37
C ARG A 637 -32.84 0.31 32.72
N VAL A 638 -32.10 -0.80 32.75
CA VAL A 638 -31.50 -1.36 33.96
C VAL A 638 -30.16 -0.67 34.19
N ILE A 639 -29.90 -0.26 35.43
CA ILE A 639 -28.73 0.58 35.81
C ILE A 639 -27.37 -0.11 35.54
N GLN A 640 -27.35 -1.39 35.16
CA GLN A 640 -26.17 -2.12 34.67
C GLN A 640 -26.60 -3.20 33.66
N GLY A 641 -26.72 -2.81 32.40
CA GLY A 641 -26.96 -3.75 31.32
C GLY A 641 -25.75 -4.66 31.04
N THR A 642 -25.95 -5.86 30.47
CA THR A 642 -24.85 -6.79 30.12
C THR A 642 -24.93 -7.20 28.66
N THR A 643 -23.94 -6.78 27.89
CA THR A 643 -23.66 -7.32 26.55
C THR A 643 -22.92 -8.63 26.70
N ARG A 644 -23.37 -9.71 26.07
CA ARG A 644 -22.60 -10.95 26.00
C ARG A 644 -22.14 -11.21 24.57
N ILE A 645 -20.87 -11.57 24.41
CA ILE A 645 -20.31 -12.17 23.20
C ILE A 645 -20.17 -13.65 23.51
N THR A 646 -20.90 -14.49 22.76
CA THR A 646 -20.89 -15.94 22.96
C THR A 646 -20.16 -16.59 21.80
N VAL A 647 -19.13 -17.36 22.11
CA VAL A 647 -18.31 -18.09 21.13
C VAL A 647 -18.58 -19.59 21.29
N PRO A 648 -18.97 -20.28 20.21
CA PRO A 648 -19.27 -21.71 20.27
C PRO A 648 -18.01 -22.56 20.56
N GLU A 649 -18.23 -23.84 20.89
CA GLU A 649 -17.14 -24.80 21.10
C GLU A 649 -16.30 -24.98 19.82
N ASN A 650 -14.99 -25.15 20.00
CA ASN A 650 -14.00 -25.33 18.92
C ASN A 650 -13.94 -24.19 17.88
N ALA A 651 -14.49 -23.02 18.19
CA ALA A 651 -14.47 -21.88 17.28
C ALA A 651 -13.24 -20.98 17.49
N ASN A 652 -12.69 -20.46 16.39
CA ASN A 652 -11.57 -19.52 16.39
C ASN A 652 -12.02 -18.16 15.86
N ILE A 653 -12.08 -17.17 16.73
CA ILE A 653 -12.55 -15.81 16.41
C ILE A 653 -11.42 -14.81 16.60
N VAL A 654 -11.27 -13.88 15.65
CA VAL A 654 -10.25 -12.84 15.70
C VAL A 654 -10.88 -11.45 15.56
N PHE A 655 -10.52 -10.52 16.43
CA PHE A 655 -10.86 -9.10 16.34
C PHE A 655 -9.60 -8.28 16.06
N ASN A 656 -9.50 -7.67 14.89
CA ASN A 656 -8.37 -6.80 14.54
C ASN A 656 -8.60 -5.34 14.94
N GLY A 657 -9.87 -4.92 15.06
CA GLY A 657 -10.24 -3.57 15.49
C GLY A 657 -10.42 -3.41 17.00
N VAL A 658 -10.56 -2.17 17.43
CA VAL A 658 -10.93 -1.80 18.80
C VAL A 658 -12.33 -2.28 19.13
N VAL A 659 -12.50 -2.95 20.26
CA VAL A 659 -13.79 -3.40 20.78
C VAL A 659 -14.10 -2.66 22.07
N THR A 660 -15.22 -1.94 22.13
CA THR A 660 -15.57 -1.14 23.32
C THR A 660 -17.05 -1.04 23.64
N THR A 661 -17.38 -0.67 24.88
CA THR A 661 -18.74 -0.38 25.36
C THR A 661 -18.94 1.06 25.80
N THR A 662 -20.19 1.49 25.95
CA THR A 662 -20.57 2.75 26.63
C THR A 662 -20.50 2.63 28.16
N ASN A 663 -20.51 3.77 28.86
CA ASN A 663 -20.38 3.89 30.34
C ASN A 663 -21.60 3.36 31.14
N THR A 664 -22.40 2.46 30.58
CA THR A 664 -23.61 1.90 31.21
C THR A 664 -23.75 0.40 31.00
N SER A 665 -22.71 -0.27 30.51
CA SER A 665 -22.78 -1.62 29.96
C SER A 665 -21.60 -2.48 30.39
N ASN A 666 -21.90 -3.62 31.02
CA ASN A 666 -20.94 -4.68 31.25
C ASN A 666 -20.73 -5.48 29.97
N LEU A 667 -19.48 -5.79 29.62
CA LEU A 667 -19.16 -6.69 28.51
C LEU A 667 -18.74 -8.06 29.04
N ALA A 668 -19.51 -9.09 28.71
CA ALA A 668 -19.27 -10.48 29.06
C ALA A 668 -18.79 -11.27 27.84
N LEU A 669 -17.64 -11.93 27.97
CA LEU A 669 -17.12 -12.88 27.00
C LEU A 669 -17.42 -14.30 27.51
N SER A 670 -18.02 -15.14 26.67
CA SER A 670 -18.28 -16.55 26.99
C SER A 670 -17.74 -17.43 25.88
N SER A 671 -16.90 -18.41 26.21
CA SER A 671 -16.20 -19.24 25.23
C SER A 671 -16.42 -20.73 25.50
N GLY A 672 -16.79 -21.49 24.45
CA GLY A 672 -16.95 -22.93 24.53
C GLY A 672 -15.61 -23.69 24.64
N ALA A 673 -15.66 -24.97 24.97
CA ALA A 673 -14.45 -25.80 25.06
C ALA A 673 -13.70 -25.83 23.72
N GLY A 674 -12.37 -25.76 23.76
CA GLY A 674 -11.51 -25.79 22.57
C GLY A 674 -11.58 -24.54 21.68
N SER A 675 -12.33 -23.50 22.08
CA SER A 675 -12.41 -22.24 21.32
C SER A 675 -11.28 -21.28 21.67
N THR A 676 -10.93 -20.42 20.70
CA THR A 676 -9.95 -19.35 20.87
C THR A 676 -10.55 -18.02 20.42
N VAL A 677 -10.41 -16.97 21.23
CA VAL A 677 -10.83 -15.61 20.89
C VAL A 677 -9.63 -14.68 20.99
N THR A 678 -9.25 -14.02 19.90
CA THR A 678 -8.07 -13.14 19.86
C THR A 678 -8.47 -11.69 19.64
N PHE A 679 -7.94 -10.79 20.46
CA PHE A 679 -8.07 -9.34 20.32
C PHE A 679 -6.69 -8.74 19.99
N ASN A 680 -6.52 -8.25 18.76
CA ASN A 680 -5.24 -7.70 18.28
C ASN A 680 -5.03 -6.22 18.62
N ASP A 681 -6.10 -5.50 18.91
CA ASP A 681 -6.07 -4.09 19.33
C ASP A 681 -6.75 -3.91 20.70
N LEU A 682 -7.04 -2.67 21.10
CA LEU A 682 -7.63 -2.33 22.39
C LEU A 682 -9.01 -2.99 22.58
N PHE A 683 -9.13 -3.74 23.67
CA PHE A 683 -10.42 -4.15 24.22
C PHE A 683 -10.72 -3.31 25.46
N MET A 684 -11.85 -2.59 25.47
CA MET A 684 -12.22 -1.72 26.61
C MET A 684 -13.66 -1.94 27.06
N SER A 685 -13.82 -2.48 28.28
CA SER A 685 -15.08 -2.41 29.01
C SER A 685 -15.12 -1.18 29.91
N ARG A 686 -16.11 -0.30 29.69
CA ARG A 686 -16.18 1.00 30.38
C ARG A 686 -16.82 0.99 31.77
N ASP A 687 -17.61 -0.03 32.10
CA ASP A 687 -18.09 -0.29 33.46
C ASP A 687 -17.47 -1.60 33.96
N GLY A 688 -18.15 -2.74 33.81
CA GLY A 688 -17.63 -4.06 34.23
C GLY A 688 -17.31 -5.01 33.08
N GLY A 689 -16.30 -5.85 33.25
CA GLY A 689 -15.96 -6.94 32.34
C GLY A 689 -16.24 -8.29 32.98
N SER A 690 -16.63 -9.29 32.19
CA SER A 690 -16.55 -10.67 32.65
C SER A 690 -16.06 -11.62 31.57
N VAL A 691 -15.32 -12.62 31.99
CA VAL A 691 -14.83 -13.72 31.15
C VAL A 691 -15.36 -15.03 31.72
N SER A 692 -15.93 -15.87 30.87
CA SER A 692 -16.54 -17.12 31.29
C SER A 692 -16.34 -18.23 30.25
N GLY A 693 -16.52 -19.47 30.70
CA GLY A 693 -16.51 -20.65 29.83
C GLY A 693 -15.25 -21.49 30.01
N SER A 694 -14.82 -22.17 28.96
CA SER A 694 -13.68 -23.12 29.00
C SER A 694 -12.68 -22.93 27.86
N GLY A 695 -12.89 -21.96 26.98
CA GLY A 695 -11.97 -21.60 25.90
C GLY A 695 -10.80 -20.72 26.35
N THR A 696 -10.02 -20.28 25.37
CA THR A 696 -8.86 -19.40 25.55
C THR A 696 -9.13 -18.01 24.94
N MET A 697 -8.83 -16.96 25.68
CA MET A 697 -8.95 -15.57 25.23
C MET A 697 -7.56 -14.93 25.22
N ILE A 698 -7.14 -14.44 24.06
CA ILE A 698 -5.81 -13.89 23.81
C ILE A 698 -5.94 -12.39 23.57
N PHE A 699 -5.24 -11.60 24.36
CA PHE A 699 -5.20 -10.13 24.25
C PHE A 699 -3.80 -9.71 23.79
N ASN A 700 -3.64 -9.59 22.47
CA ASN A 700 -2.45 -9.07 21.81
C ASN A 700 -2.38 -7.53 21.89
N GLY A 701 -3.53 -6.86 21.94
CA GLY A 701 -3.66 -5.46 22.34
C GLY A 701 -4.05 -5.30 23.83
N PRO A 702 -4.00 -4.07 24.39
CA PRO A 702 -4.32 -3.86 25.80
C PRO A 702 -5.78 -4.18 26.14
N TYR A 703 -6.02 -4.79 27.30
CA TYR A 703 -7.34 -4.99 27.91
C TYR A 703 -7.59 -3.98 29.04
N HIS A 704 -8.63 -3.16 28.91
CA HIS A 704 -9.02 -2.15 29.90
C HIS A 704 -10.41 -2.43 30.47
N CYS A 705 -10.50 -2.61 31.78
CA CYS A 705 -11.75 -2.69 32.55
C CYS A 705 -11.76 -1.57 33.60
N ARG A 706 -12.85 -0.80 33.68
CA ARG A 706 -12.89 0.41 34.52
C ARG A 706 -13.46 0.26 35.94
N ASP A 707 -14.37 -0.68 36.19
CA ASP A 707 -15.04 -0.87 37.50
C ASP A 707 -14.92 -2.29 38.08
N ARG A 708 -15.51 -3.32 37.46
CA ARG A 708 -15.48 -4.69 38.01
C ARG A 708 -15.13 -5.73 36.97
N PHE A 709 -14.15 -6.57 37.26
CA PHE A 709 -13.82 -7.73 36.42
C PHE A 709 -14.17 -9.04 37.12
N ASN A 710 -14.91 -9.93 36.47
CA ASN A 710 -15.20 -11.28 36.98
C ASN A 710 -14.71 -12.36 36.03
N MET A 711 -14.20 -13.48 36.55
CA MET A 711 -13.78 -14.63 35.73
C MET A 711 -14.33 -15.95 36.26
N SER A 712 -15.00 -16.73 35.40
CA SER A 712 -15.53 -18.05 35.72
C SER A 712 -15.14 -19.09 34.66
N GLY A 713 -14.02 -19.78 34.88
CA GLY A 713 -13.45 -20.77 33.97
C GLY A 713 -12.62 -20.19 32.82
N GLY A 714 -12.00 -21.07 32.02
CA GLY A 714 -11.26 -20.74 30.80
C GLY A 714 -9.86 -20.19 31.05
N THR A 715 -9.19 -19.77 29.97
CA THR A 715 -7.86 -19.15 30.01
C THR A 715 -7.90 -17.74 29.42
N MET A 716 -7.30 -16.77 30.10
CA MET A 716 -7.04 -15.42 29.60
C MET A 716 -5.53 -15.23 29.46
N GLU A 717 -5.05 -14.91 28.27
CA GLU A 717 -3.64 -14.62 27.99
C GLU A 717 -3.45 -13.14 27.66
N LEU A 718 -2.56 -12.48 28.40
CA LEU A 718 -2.23 -11.07 28.24
C LEU A 718 -0.85 -10.94 27.58
N HIS A 719 -0.84 -10.59 26.29
CA HIS A 719 0.37 -10.47 25.47
C HIS A 719 0.81 -9.01 25.30
N ALA A 720 -0.08 -8.05 25.54
CA ALA A 720 0.26 -6.62 25.57
C ALA A 720 0.81 -6.14 26.92
N THR A 721 1.57 -5.05 26.91
CA THR A 721 1.80 -4.22 28.11
C THR A 721 0.62 -3.27 28.33
N LEU A 722 0.54 -2.64 29.52
CA LEU A 722 -0.48 -1.61 29.84
C LEU A 722 -1.94 -2.11 29.91
N ASN A 723 -2.16 -3.38 30.28
CA ASN A 723 -3.50 -3.85 30.64
C ASN A 723 -3.94 -3.18 31.94
N ARG A 724 -5.20 -2.73 32.01
CA ARG A 724 -5.74 -1.97 33.15
C ARG A 724 -6.97 -2.66 33.71
N PHE A 725 -6.90 -3.01 34.99
CA PHE A 725 -8.03 -3.51 35.77
C PHE A 725 -8.32 -2.50 36.88
N ASN A 726 -9.13 -1.48 36.58
CA ASN A 726 -9.56 -0.52 37.58
C ASN A 726 -10.78 -1.07 38.34
N GLY A 727 -10.72 -0.99 39.67
CA GLY A 727 -11.78 -1.39 40.61
C GLY A 727 -11.63 -2.82 41.18
N ASN A 728 -12.72 -3.51 41.48
CA ASN A 728 -12.72 -4.83 42.15
C ASN A 728 -12.60 -5.98 41.14
N MET A 729 -11.57 -6.84 41.25
CA MET A 729 -11.53 -8.13 40.56
C MET A 729 -12.35 -9.16 41.34
N GLY A 730 -13.64 -9.25 41.07
CA GLY A 730 -14.57 -10.09 41.82
C GLY A 730 -14.51 -11.55 41.37
N ILE A 731 -14.33 -12.47 42.33
CA ILE A 731 -14.53 -13.94 42.24
C ILE A 731 -13.89 -14.56 40.99
N TRP A 732 -12.73 -15.16 41.19
CA TRP A 732 -12.07 -15.95 40.18
C TRP A 732 -12.33 -17.43 40.43
N ASN A 733 -13.28 -18.01 39.70
CA ASN A 733 -13.68 -19.40 39.90
C ASN A 733 -13.12 -20.29 38.79
N ASN A 734 -12.16 -21.16 39.12
CA ASN A 734 -11.57 -22.18 38.21
C ASN A 734 -11.02 -21.65 36.87
N GLY A 735 -10.66 -20.37 36.75
CA GLY A 735 -10.06 -19.80 35.54
C GLY A 735 -8.53 -19.73 35.60
N THR A 736 -7.89 -19.44 34.48
CA THR A 736 -6.43 -19.21 34.38
C THR A 736 -6.13 -17.86 33.74
N ILE A 737 -5.28 -17.03 34.35
CA ILE A 737 -4.77 -15.78 33.76
C ILE A 737 -3.27 -15.96 33.57
N LYS A 738 -2.80 -15.82 32.33
CA LYS A 738 -1.39 -15.89 31.97
C LYS A 738 -0.92 -14.53 31.47
N THR A 739 0.19 -14.03 32.00
CA THR A 739 0.89 -12.89 31.40
C THR A 739 2.00 -13.45 30.52
N MET A 740 2.06 -13.03 29.26
CA MET A 740 3.07 -13.52 28.30
C MET A 740 4.25 -12.55 28.14
N VAL A 741 4.18 -11.40 28.80
CA VAL A 741 5.22 -10.36 28.83
C VAL A 741 5.43 -9.83 30.25
N PRO A 742 6.67 -9.44 30.63
CA PRO A 742 6.92 -8.70 31.86
C PRO A 742 6.12 -7.39 31.89
N TYR A 743 5.63 -6.98 33.06
CA TYR A 743 4.83 -5.76 33.27
C TYR A 743 3.54 -5.66 32.43
N ALA A 744 2.91 -6.80 32.13
CA ALA A 744 1.65 -6.84 31.38
C ALA A 744 0.53 -6.00 32.02
N VAL A 745 0.50 -5.82 33.35
CA VAL A 745 -0.57 -5.12 34.08
C VAL A 745 -0.07 -3.80 34.66
N GLU A 746 -0.76 -2.69 34.36
CA GLU A 746 -0.46 -1.35 34.90
C GLU A 746 -1.45 -1.01 36.04
N ALA A 747 -0.93 -0.78 37.25
CA ALA A 747 -1.73 -0.35 38.40
C ALA A 747 -1.88 1.19 38.39
N GLY A 748 -3.04 1.72 38.01
CA GLY A 748 -3.30 3.15 37.99
C GLY A 748 -3.34 3.78 39.39
N ASN A 749 -2.47 4.77 39.62
CA ASN A 749 -2.41 5.76 40.71
C ASN A 749 -2.64 5.31 42.17
N ALA A 750 -1.54 5.38 42.94
CA ALA A 750 -1.39 5.27 44.39
C ALA A 750 -1.65 3.87 45.00
N THR A 751 -0.60 3.05 45.06
CA THR A 751 -0.43 1.90 45.98
C THR A 751 -1.63 0.96 46.06
N ARG A 752 -1.87 0.15 45.02
CA ARG A 752 -2.79 -0.99 45.10
C ARG A 752 -2.04 -2.28 44.79
N ARG A 753 -1.62 -2.95 45.87
CA ARG A 753 -0.93 -4.25 45.87
C ARG A 753 -1.94 -5.37 45.64
N PHE A 754 -1.55 -6.41 44.91
CA PHE A 754 -2.22 -7.70 44.92
C PHE A 754 -2.00 -8.32 46.32
N THR A 755 -3.02 -8.38 47.18
CA THR A 755 -2.92 -9.07 48.47
C THR A 755 -3.83 -10.28 48.47
N THR A 756 -3.28 -11.44 48.82
CA THR A 756 -4.01 -12.68 49.12
C THR A 756 -4.75 -12.57 50.46
N GLU A 757 -5.75 -13.43 50.65
CA GLU A 757 -6.61 -13.47 51.83
C GLU A 757 -5.78 -13.75 53.12
N GLY A 758 -5.87 -12.87 54.13
CA GLY A 758 -5.27 -13.12 55.45
C GLY A 758 -4.71 -11.93 56.25
N VAL A 759 -4.60 -10.72 55.68
CA VAL A 759 -4.06 -9.55 56.40
C VAL A 759 -5.19 -8.69 56.99
N PRO A 760 -5.23 -8.42 58.31
CA PRO A 760 -6.29 -7.65 58.95
C PRO A 760 -6.41 -6.22 58.42
N ASN A 761 -7.66 -5.83 58.17
CA ASN A 761 -8.09 -4.58 57.56
C ASN A 761 -8.06 -3.41 58.57
N ASN A 762 -7.14 -2.45 58.42
CA ASN A 762 -7.11 -1.22 59.23
C ASN A 762 -6.67 0.03 58.42
N SER A 763 -7.30 0.34 57.28
CA SER A 763 -7.20 1.72 56.76
C SER A 763 -8.57 2.37 56.61
N VAL A 764 -8.69 3.56 57.19
CA VAL A 764 -9.92 4.32 57.41
C VAL A 764 -10.34 5.17 56.20
N ASP A 765 -9.60 5.13 55.09
CA ASP A 765 -9.96 5.87 53.88
C ASP A 765 -10.58 4.96 52.82
N GLY A 766 -11.79 5.32 52.35
CA GLY A 766 -12.66 4.60 51.41
C GLY A 766 -12.11 4.39 49.98
N SER A 767 -10.83 4.08 49.85
CA SER A 767 -10.18 3.62 48.63
C SER A 767 -10.52 2.14 48.40
N GLN A 768 -11.32 1.85 47.36
CA GLN A 768 -11.63 0.48 46.94
C GLN A 768 -10.36 -0.27 46.51
N ARG A 769 -9.66 -0.97 47.41
CA ARG A 769 -8.53 -1.83 47.04
C ARG A 769 -9.01 -2.92 46.07
N THR A 770 -8.21 -3.25 45.06
CA THR A 770 -8.49 -4.37 44.14
C THR A 770 -8.23 -5.68 44.90
N TRP A 771 -9.28 -6.39 45.27
CA TRP A 771 -9.16 -7.72 45.88
C TRP A 771 -9.01 -8.74 44.76
N LEU A 772 -8.01 -9.63 44.84
CA LEU A 772 -8.07 -10.91 44.13
C LEU A 772 -8.73 -11.90 45.07
N ASN A 773 -9.92 -12.38 44.70
CA ASN A 773 -10.63 -13.38 45.50
C ASN A 773 -10.71 -14.71 44.70
N PRO A 774 -9.61 -15.49 44.65
CA PRO A 774 -9.62 -16.79 43.99
C PRO A 774 -10.46 -17.79 44.78
N TYR A 775 -11.40 -18.44 44.10
CA TYR A 775 -12.19 -19.55 44.62
C TYR A 775 -11.95 -20.79 43.75
N GLY A 776 -11.85 -21.96 44.39
CA GLY A 776 -11.61 -23.22 43.67
C GLY A 776 -10.18 -23.33 43.11
N SER A 777 -10.04 -23.92 41.91
CA SER A 777 -8.75 -24.23 41.27
C SER A 777 -8.25 -23.12 40.34
N ALA A 778 -8.39 -21.85 40.74
CA ALA A 778 -7.95 -20.69 39.96
C ALA A 778 -6.41 -20.57 39.89
N VAL A 779 -5.85 -20.12 38.75
CA VAL A 779 -4.39 -20.09 38.50
C VAL A 779 -3.90 -18.77 37.89
N LEU A 780 -2.99 -18.07 38.59
CA LEU A 780 -2.26 -16.90 38.07
C LEU A 780 -0.85 -17.30 37.67
N ASP A 781 -0.56 -17.20 36.37
CA ASP A 781 0.75 -17.52 35.79
C ASP A 781 1.42 -16.22 35.30
N LEU A 782 2.51 -15.83 35.95
CA LEU A 782 3.20 -14.56 35.71
C LEU A 782 4.53 -14.80 34.99
N CYS A 783 4.69 -14.26 33.78
CA CYS A 783 5.97 -14.29 33.09
C CYS A 783 6.87 -13.14 33.59
N GLY A 784 7.95 -13.50 34.29
CA GLY A 784 9.02 -12.59 34.75
C GLY A 784 9.03 -12.32 36.26
N ASN A 785 10.22 -12.36 36.87
CA ASN A 785 10.44 -12.26 38.33
C ASN A 785 10.16 -10.88 38.95
N ASP A 786 9.90 -9.84 38.15
CA ASP A 786 9.75 -8.44 38.60
C ASP A 786 8.29 -7.93 38.62
N GLN A 787 7.31 -8.82 38.46
CA GLN A 787 5.91 -8.50 38.79
C GLN A 787 5.78 -8.52 40.31
N SER A 788 6.18 -7.43 40.97
CA SER A 788 6.31 -7.38 42.44
C SER A 788 4.96 -7.62 43.13
N VAL A 789 4.69 -8.88 43.46
CA VAL A 789 3.89 -9.27 44.61
C VAL A 789 4.86 -9.19 45.79
N ASP A 790 4.94 -8.01 46.42
CA ASP A 790 5.53 -7.95 47.76
C ASP A 790 4.69 -8.89 48.64
N GLN A 791 5.32 -9.98 49.08
CA GLN A 791 4.75 -11.08 49.87
C GLN A 791 3.96 -10.61 51.10
#